data_AF-A0A1Y3VLU9-F1
#
_entry.id   AF-A0A1Y3VLU9-F1
#
_cell.length_a   1.000
_cell.length_b   1.000
_cell.length_c   1.000
_cell.angle_alpha   90.00
_cell.angle_beta   90.00
_cell.angle_gamma   90.00
#
_symmetry.space_group_name_H-M   'P 1'
#
loop_
_entity.id
_entity.type
_entity.pdbx_description
1 polymer ?
#
loop_
_entity_poly.entity_id
_entity_poly.type
_entity_poly.pdbx_seq_one_letter_code
_entity_poly.pdbx_strand_id
1 'polypeptide(L)'
;MDNRRAKYLLSAAVVLLFAQAVLGGITPRTVGFRLPDDTLRHAAPPERTGSDPDTPDAPTGPSTSDAAASADHPLSRREARAARERARRNAAFNALSQEEKDSLFSAQVDSLISLKADSLDRPQRDSLAADSLAADTMRRDSVKKPRPAGAFLDDPISGKNTDSLVYDVRNKLVYIYNQGDVTYQNSNLKADFMRIDMNSKLVHAYGKPDSLEGKPIVTKPEFSDGSASYQMDTITYNLDTKKAKIKGVATQQGDGWLVGGSVKKMPDNTINIQHGKYTTCDETDHPHFYLAMTKAKVIPGKKVVTGPAYLVMEDVPIYFLGIPEGFFPVSSGPKSGLLMPTYGEEYSKGFFLRDLGYYFTMGEYADLAVRGGIYTLGSWEASAASRYIKRYKYSGSFNMQYSSVKTGEKGEPDYIKQNNFRVQWTHSQDAKANPGSTFSASVNFATSGYSKYSATNLNDILATQTNSSISYSKSWTGTPFSLSANMAISQNSQNQSISVTLPTVVFNVSRFYPFKRKEKTGKDRWYEKISMQYTGKMTNSVTTTESKVFTKETLENMKNGIEHSIPVSASFNLFNYINVTPSANYTEKWYFKKVEYEWNPVTNKTDTLPTNYGFYRLYNYNFSVSTSTTIYGMFDFTKKRRDRKIQAIRHTLTPSIGFSYAPDFSDPKYGYYLTRQTDSTGRFTTYSPYAVNAYGVPSSGRSMSMNFSLSQNLEMKVLSKRDTSGVKKIKLIDELRASGSYNFLADSMRLSTISLSFRTTLFNNFGINLSATLDPYRVTPQGVRYDKLFFPGRITSTGWSFGYTFKSREDKSTPAVNDITSIPPEYQNPYYDPYGQMDPVLRRQYMAQAYYDFTLPWNFGFNYAVNYSISYVNNGTTGYRKNITQTVGFNGSVNLTPKTGITFQGGYDIKTRKLTTSSVSITRDLHCWQMSFSWIPFGYHRSWSFNIGVKAASLSDLKYDKSQSMYDNMY
;
A
#
# COMPACT_ATOMS: atom_id res chain seq x y z
N MET A 1 -34.77 -32.52 24.37
CA MET A 1 -33.31 -32.29 24.33
C MET A 1 -33.07 -30.93 23.69
N ASP A 2 -32.23 -30.11 24.32
CA ASP A 2 -32.42 -28.66 24.41
C ASP A 2 -31.85 -27.85 23.22
N ASN A 3 -32.72 -27.09 22.54
CA ASN A 3 -32.45 -26.27 21.33
C ASN A 3 -31.40 -25.15 21.53
N ARG A 4 -30.99 -24.87 22.78
CA ARG A 4 -29.90 -23.94 23.09
C ARG A 4 -28.52 -24.58 22.82
N ARG A 5 -28.34 -25.89 23.02
CA ARG A 5 -27.02 -26.55 22.85
C ARG A 5 -26.57 -26.61 21.38
N ALA A 6 -27.48 -26.77 20.43
CA ALA A 6 -27.14 -26.77 19.00
C ALA A 6 -26.70 -25.38 18.48
N LYS A 7 -27.27 -24.29 19.03
CA LYS A 7 -26.88 -22.91 18.69
C LYS A 7 -25.48 -22.56 19.20
N TYR A 8 -25.13 -23.02 20.40
CA TYR A 8 -23.78 -22.85 20.95
C TYR A 8 -22.74 -23.77 20.30
N LEU A 9 -23.12 -24.98 19.85
CA LEU A 9 -22.20 -25.88 19.16
C LEU A 9 -21.84 -25.41 17.74
N LEU A 10 -22.79 -24.85 16.98
CA LEU A 10 -22.52 -24.33 15.64
C LEU A 10 -21.70 -23.03 15.67
N SER A 11 -22.01 -22.14 16.64
CA SER A 11 -21.21 -20.92 16.87
C SER A 11 -19.84 -21.24 17.47
N ALA A 12 -19.73 -22.22 18.37
CA ALA A 12 -18.45 -22.72 18.86
C ALA A 12 -17.63 -23.40 17.76
N ALA A 13 -18.26 -24.12 16.80
CA ALA A 13 -17.55 -24.73 15.67
C ALA A 13 -17.03 -23.68 14.67
N VAL A 14 -17.79 -22.61 14.41
CA VAL A 14 -17.33 -21.49 13.57
C VAL A 14 -16.23 -20.69 14.28
N VAL A 15 -16.35 -20.47 15.60
CA VAL A 15 -15.30 -19.82 16.40
C VAL A 15 -14.06 -20.71 16.57
N LEU A 16 -14.20 -22.04 16.66
CA LEU A 16 -13.09 -23.00 16.70
C LEU A 16 -12.38 -23.11 15.35
N LEU A 17 -13.11 -23.10 14.23
CA LEU A 17 -12.53 -23.01 12.89
C LEU A 17 -11.81 -21.67 12.68
N PHE A 18 -12.33 -20.58 13.26
CA PHE A 18 -11.69 -19.27 13.24
C PHE A 18 -10.45 -19.21 14.16
N ALA A 19 -10.50 -19.85 15.33
CA ALA A 19 -9.38 -19.92 16.28
C ALA A 19 -8.26 -20.85 15.80
N GLN A 20 -8.57 -21.99 15.17
CA GLN A 20 -7.55 -22.88 14.58
C GLN A 20 -6.86 -22.27 13.35
N ALA A 21 -7.55 -21.40 12.60
CA ALA A 21 -6.95 -20.67 11.48
C ALA A 21 -6.06 -19.50 11.96
N VAL A 22 -6.38 -18.88 13.10
CA VAL A 22 -5.66 -17.72 13.66
C VAL A 22 -4.52 -18.13 14.61
N LEU A 23 -4.65 -19.25 15.33
CA LEU A 23 -3.65 -19.76 16.28
C LEU A 23 -3.07 -21.08 15.74
N GLY A 24 -1.93 -20.98 15.05
CA GLY A 24 -1.22 -22.14 14.51
C GLY A 24 -1.03 -23.26 15.54
N GLY A 25 -1.32 -24.49 15.13
CA GLY A 25 -1.41 -25.66 15.99
C GLY A 25 -0.14 -25.99 16.78
N ILE A 26 -0.32 -26.17 18.08
CA ILE A 26 0.52 -27.02 18.92
C ILE A 26 -0.18 -28.38 18.95
N THR A 27 0.50 -29.40 18.45
CA THR A 27 0.04 -30.80 18.50
C THR A 27 0.19 -31.37 19.91
N PRO A 28 -0.82 -32.04 20.47
CA PRO A 28 -0.60 -32.98 21.57
C PRO A 28 -0.25 -34.37 21.01
N ARG A 29 0.68 -35.04 21.71
CA ARG A 29 1.21 -36.37 21.40
C ARG A 29 0.13 -37.48 21.46
N THR A 30 0.20 -38.37 20.47
CA THR A 30 -0.03 -39.84 20.50
C THR A 30 -1.31 -40.42 21.12
N VAL A 31 -2.13 -41.08 20.29
CA VAL A 31 -2.68 -42.42 20.55
C VAL A 31 -2.67 -43.19 19.21
N GLY A 32 -2.09 -44.39 19.22
CA GLY A 32 -1.78 -45.18 18.03
C GLY A 32 -2.96 -45.98 17.47
N PHE A 33 -2.95 -46.14 16.15
CA PHE A 33 -3.62 -47.22 15.43
C PHE A 33 -2.64 -47.83 14.43
N ARG A 34 -2.43 -49.14 14.57
CA ARG A 34 -1.62 -50.00 13.68
C ARG A 34 -2.35 -50.22 12.36
N LEU A 35 -1.61 -50.20 11.25
CA LEU A 35 -1.94 -50.90 10.01
C LEU A 35 -0.76 -51.84 9.68
N PRO A 36 -1.02 -52.97 8.99
CA PRO A 36 -0.12 -54.12 8.96
C PRO A 36 1.02 -53.98 7.94
N ASP A 37 2.05 -54.77 8.23
CA ASP A 37 3.31 -54.93 7.51
C ASP A 37 3.14 -55.22 6.01
N ASP A 38 4.03 -54.62 5.21
CA ASP A 38 4.50 -55.21 3.97
C ASP A 38 6.01 -55.00 3.81
N THR A 39 6.60 -55.87 3.01
CA THR A 39 7.82 -56.61 3.29
C THR A 39 9.08 -56.08 2.58
N LEU A 40 10.24 -56.17 3.26
CA LEU A 40 11.59 -56.54 2.76
C LEU A 40 12.07 -55.93 1.41
N ARG A 41 13.20 -55.20 1.28
CA ARG A 41 14.60 -55.62 1.56
C ARG A 41 15.60 -54.48 1.26
N HIS A 42 16.72 -54.50 1.99
CA HIS A 42 17.95 -53.71 1.79
C HIS A 42 18.81 -54.18 0.61
N ALA A 43 19.57 -53.25 0.00
CA ALA A 43 20.97 -53.46 -0.40
C ALA A 43 21.69 -52.12 -0.66
N ALA A 44 22.93 -52.02 -0.17
CA ALA A 44 23.86 -50.89 -0.25
C ALA A 44 24.57 -50.76 -1.62
N PRO A 45 25.28 -49.65 -1.91
CA PRO A 45 26.04 -49.46 -3.16
C PRO A 45 27.52 -49.87 -3.02
N PRO A 46 28.22 -50.30 -4.10
CA PRO A 46 29.67 -50.47 -4.08
C PRO A 46 30.42 -49.38 -4.86
N GLU A 47 31.67 -49.18 -4.44
CA GLU A 47 32.71 -48.32 -5.01
C GLU A 47 33.52 -48.97 -6.16
N ARG A 48 34.01 -48.09 -7.06
CA ARG A 48 35.33 -47.96 -7.75
C ARG A 48 35.93 -49.02 -8.70
N THR A 49 36.68 -48.42 -9.65
CA THR A 49 37.76 -48.88 -10.56
C THR A 49 37.30 -49.12 -12.01
N GLY A 50 37.91 -48.64 -13.11
CA GLY A 50 39.13 -47.86 -13.34
C GLY A 50 39.95 -48.51 -14.45
N SER A 51 39.87 -48.02 -15.70
CA SER A 51 40.91 -48.21 -16.76
C SER A 51 40.59 -47.41 -18.04
N ASP A 52 41.43 -46.41 -18.33
CA ASP A 52 41.75 -45.86 -19.68
C ASP A 52 42.59 -46.90 -20.49
N PRO A 53 42.95 -46.72 -21.79
CA PRO A 53 43.02 -45.46 -22.59
C PRO A 53 42.52 -45.54 -24.06
N ASP A 54 42.26 -44.38 -24.68
CA ASP A 54 42.95 -43.90 -25.90
C ASP A 54 42.27 -42.64 -26.48
N THR A 55 43.09 -41.62 -26.75
CA THR A 55 42.80 -40.33 -27.41
C THR A 55 43.49 -40.33 -28.79
N PRO A 56 43.14 -39.49 -29.81
CA PRO A 56 43.02 -38.03 -29.68
C PRO A 56 42.00 -37.29 -30.60
N ASP A 57 41.57 -36.09 -30.18
CA ASP A 57 41.65 -34.80 -30.90
C ASP A 57 40.60 -33.75 -30.47
N ALA A 58 41.01 -32.49 -30.58
CA ALA A 58 40.57 -31.32 -29.80
C ALA A 58 39.21 -30.67 -30.16
N PRO A 59 38.62 -29.85 -29.25
CA PRO A 59 37.37 -29.12 -29.48
C PRO A 59 37.56 -27.62 -29.77
N THR A 60 36.76 -27.07 -30.69
CA THR A 60 36.54 -25.63 -30.92
C THR A 60 35.19 -25.18 -30.33
N GLY A 61 35.16 -24.00 -29.71
CA GLY A 61 34.09 -23.53 -28.82
C GLY A 61 32.88 -22.86 -29.47
N PRO A 62 31.94 -22.33 -28.67
CA PRO A 62 30.80 -21.57 -29.17
C PRO A 62 30.93 -20.05 -28.96
N SER A 63 30.46 -19.31 -29.95
CA SER A 63 30.45 -17.85 -30.04
C SER A 63 29.16 -17.21 -29.50
N THR A 64 29.38 -16.16 -28.70
CA THR A 64 28.72 -14.83 -28.70
C THR A 64 27.22 -14.69 -28.42
N SER A 65 26.93 -14.07 -27.27
CA SER A 65 25.85 -13.11 -27.09
C SER A 65 26.41 -11.84 -26.43
N ASP A 66 26.30 -10.72 -27.14
CA ASP A 66 26.75 -9.38 -26.73
C ASP A 66 25.94 -8.84 -25.54
N ALA A 67 26.64 -8.44 -24.48
CA ALA A 67 26.17 -7.52 -23.45
C ALA A 67 27.23 -6.44 -23.25
N ALA A 68 26.75 -5.20 -23.24
CA ALA A 68 27.50 -3.96 -23.37
C ALA A 68 28.50 -3.71 -22.23
N ALA A 69 29.60 -3.07 -22.62
CA ALA A 69 30.74 -2.67 -21.80
C ALA A 69 30.41 -1.51 -20.84
N SER A 70 30.78 -1.68 -19.57
CA SER A 70 31.09 -0.59 -18.64
C SER A 70 32.61 -0.50 -18.49
N ALA A 71 33.16 0.68 -18.76
CA ALA A 71 34.59 0.97 -18.68
C ALA A 71 35.04 1.05 -17.20
N ASP A 72 35.89 0.11 -16.77
CA ASP A 72 36.59 0.18 -15.49
C ASP A 72 38.06 0.53 -15.71
N HIS A 73 38.55 1.52 -14.96
CA HIS A 73 39.95 1.92 -14.92
C HIS A 73 40.83 0.76 -14.41
N PRO A 74 42.06 0.59 -14.94
CA PRO A 74 42.96 -0.46 -14.47
C PRO A 74 43.41 -0.18 -13.03
N LEU A 75 43.05 -1.08 -12.11
CA LEU A 75 43.49 -1.08 -10.72
C LEU A 75 45.02 -1.03 -10.62
N SER A 76 45.54 -0.26 -9.67
CA SER A 76 46.97 -0.23 -9.40
C SER A 76 47.48 -1.61 -8.97
N ARG A 77 48.75 -1.92 -9.24
CA ARG A 77 49.38 -3.21 -8.90
C ARG A 77 49.27 -3.56 -7.41
N ARG A 78 49.11 -2.55 -6.54
CA ARG A 78 48.93 -2.68 -5.09
C ARG A 78 47.49 -3.06 -4.72
N GLU A 79 46.50 -2.46 -5.39
CA GLU A 79 45.08 -2.79 -5.20
C GLU A 79 44.75 -4.18 -5.75
N ALA A 80 45.31 -4.55 -6.90
CA ALA A 80 45.18 -5.90 -7.44
C ALA A 80 45.77 -6.98 -6.50
N ARG A 81 46.87 -6.67 -5.82
CA ARG A 81 47.47 -7.56 -4.81
C ARG A 81 46.60 -7.66 -3.54
N ALA A 82 46.08 -6.54 -3.06
CA ALA A 82 45.18 -6.50 -1.91
C ALA A 82 43.85 -7.24 -2.20
N ALA A 83 43.32 -7.09 -3.41
CA ALA A 83 42.12 -7.80 -3.87
C ALA A 83 42.37 -9.32 -3.95
N ARG A 84 43.54 -9.75 -4.48
CA ARG A 84 43.94 -11.17 -4.49
C ARG A 84 44.12 -11.73 -3.07
N GLU A 85 44.72 -10.98 -2.15
CA GLU A 85 44.86 -11.40 -0.75
C GLU A 85 43.51 -11.47 -0.03
N ARG A 86 42.58 -10.56 -0.33
CA ARG A 86 41.22 -10.56 0.23
C ARG A 86 40.41 -11.73 -0.32
N ALA A 87 40.51 -12.01 -1.61
CA ALA A 87 39.91 -13.19 -2.23
C ALA A 87 40.48 -14.50 -1.66
N ARG A 88 41.81 -14.55 -1.43
CA ARG A 88 42.47 -15.71 -0.83
C ARG A 88 42.06 -15.92 0.64
N ARG A 89 41.93 -14.84 1.42
CA ARG A 89 41.41 -14.91 2.80
C ARG A 89 39.95 -15.35 2.84
N ASN A 90 39.11 -14.86 1.94
CA ASN A 90 37.71 -15.28 1.86
C ASN A 90 37.58 -16.74 1.41
N ALA A 91 38.40 -17.19 0.46
CA ALA A 91 38.44 -18.58 0.04
C ALA A 91 38.92 -19.50 1.17
N ALA A 92 39.96 -19.11 1.92
CA ALA A 92 40.43 -19.84 3.08
C ALA A 92 39.38 -19.90 4.20
N PHE A 93 38.70 -18.78 4.49
CA PHE A 93 37.61 -18.75 5.45
C PHE A 93 36.42 -19.62 5.02
N ASN A 94 36.07 -19.61 3.73
CA ASN A 94 34.98 -20.42 3.21
C ASN A 94 35.31 -21.92 3.16
N ALA A 95 36.60 -22.28 3.04
CA ALA A 95 37.10 -23.65 3.05
C ALA A 95 37.12 -24.29 4.45
N LEU A 96 36.99 -23.51 5.53
CA LEU A 96 36.84 -24.04 6.89
C LEU A 96 35.51 -24.78 7.03
N SER A 97 35.51 -25.85 7.82
CA SER A 97 34.30 -26.57 8.21
C SER A 97 33.36 -25.68 9.03
N GLN A 98 32.08 -26.07 9.12
CA GLN A 98 31.08 -25.33 9.89
C GLN A 98 31.48 -25.25 11.39
N GLU A 99 32.04 -26.33 11.95
CA GLU A 99 32.49 -26.39 13.35
C GLU A 99 33.70 -25.47 13.64
N GLU A 100 34.63 -25.33 12.69
CA GLU A 100 35.77 -24.41 12.82
C GLU A 100 35.34 -22.94 12.72
N LYS A 101 34.35 -22.63 11.87
CA LYS A 101 33.75 -21.30 11.77
C LYS A 101 33.03 -20.93 13.07
N ASP A 102 32.27 -21.85 13.64
CA ASP A 102 31.54 -21.64 14.88
C ASP A 102 32.50 -21.51 16.09
N SER A 103 33.62 -22.24 16.08
CA SER A 103 34.67 -22.12 17.10
C SER A 103 35.37 -20.74 17.08
N LEU A 104 35.65 -20.19 15.89
CA LEU A 104 36.22 -18.85 15.73
C LEU A 104 35.26 -17.75 16.23
N PHE A 105 33.95 -17.94 16.03
CA PHE A 105 32.93 -17.05 16.58
C PHE A 105 32.79 -17.18 18.10
N SER A 106 32.91 -18.40 18.67
CA SER A 106 32.84 -18.62 20.12
C SER A 106 34.03 -18.01 20.88
N ALA A 107 35.25 -18.13 20.35
CA ALA A 107 36.45 -17.54 20.96
C ALA A 107 36.44 -15.99 20.93
N GLN A 108 35.83 -15.40 19.90
CA GLN A 108 35.68 -13.95 19.79
C GLN A 108 34.57 -13.42 20.71
N VAL A 109 33.58 -14.25 21.06
CA VAL A 109 32.51 -13.91 22.01
C VAL A 109 32.97 -14.08 23.47
N ASP A 110 33.76 -15.11 23.80
CA ASP A 110 34.31 -15.29 25.17
C ASP A 110 35.34 -14.23 25.57
N SER A 111 36.12 -13.71 24.61
CA SER A 111 37.00 -12.56 24.86
C SER A 111 36.23 -11.24 25.05
N LEU A 112 35.04 -11.09 24.46
CA LEU A 112 34.17 -9.94 24.68
C LEU A 112 33.34 -10.03 25.97
N ILE A 113 33.12 -11.24 26.50
CA ILE A 113 32.37 -11.47 27.75
C ILE A 113 33.28 -11.35 28.97
N SER A 114 34.56 -11.79 28.91
CA SER A 114 35.53 -11.60 30.00
C SER A 114 35.91 -10.14 30.24
N LEU A 115 35.96 -9.31 29.19
CA LEU A 115 36.22 -7.87 29.29
C LEU A 115 35.06 -7.04 29.90
N LYS A 116 33.89 -7.66 30.12
CA LYS A 116 32.69 -6.98 30.63
C LYS A 116 32.27 -7.42 32.04
N ALA A 117 32.98 -8.38 32.65
CA ALA A 117 32.66 -8.92 33.97
C ALA A 117 33.37 -8.22 35.14
N ASP A 118 34.36 -7.35 34.89
CA ASP A 118 35.26 -6.85 35.94
C ASP A 118 34.96 -5.41 36.44
N SER A 119 33.71 -4.95 36.37
CA SER A 119 33.37 -3.61 36.89
C SER A 119 31.93 -3.49 37.38
N LEU A 120 31.59 -4.17 38.47
CA LEU A 120 30.42 -3.83 39.29
C LEU A 120 30.74 -3.98 40.78
N ASP A 121 31.34 -2.91 41.32
CA ASP A 121 31.50 -2.68 42.75
C ASP A 121 30.15 -2.31 43.38
N ARG A 122 29.78 -2.96 44.48
CA ARG A 122 28.58 -2.67 45.27
C ARG A 122 29.01 -2.47 46.73
N PRO A 123 28.72 -1.34 47.38
CA PRO A 123 29.19 -1.08 48.74
C PRO A 123 28.20 -1.63 49.76
N GLN A 124 28.70 -2.25 50.84
CA GLN A 124 27.92 -2.38 52.06
C GLN A 124 28.79 -2.28 53.32
N ARG A 125 28.23 -1.54 54.26
CA ARG A 125 28.75 -0.96 55.51
C ARG A 125 28.99 -1.95 56.65
N ASP A 126 29.87 -1.49 57.54
CA ASP A 126 29.88 -1.58 59.02
C ASP A 126 29.65 -2.92 59.72
N SER A 127 30.61 -3.37 60.53
CA SER A 127 30.67 -3.00 61.97
C SER A 127 31.73 -3.80 62.77
N LEU A 128 32.54 -3.04 63.52
CA LEU A 128 32.96 -3.22 64.93
C LEU A 128 33.61 -4.53 65.44
N ALA A 129 34.87 -4.39 65.89
CA ALA A 129 35.40 -4.68 67.25
C ALA A 129 36.91 -5.03 67.14
N ALA A 130 37.85 -4.15 67.49
CA ALA A 130 38.26 -3.72 68.84
C ALA A 130 39.14 -4.76 69.57
N ASP A 131 40.46 -4.53 69.55
CA ASP A 131 41.42 -4.64 70.67
C ASP A 131 42.83 -4.52 70.05
N SER A 132 43.87 -3.92 70.63
CA SER A 132 44.10 -3.13 71.84
C SER A 132 45.58 -2.68 71.80
N LEU A 133 45.91 -1.60 72.51
CA LEU A 133 47.22 -1.26 73.09
C LEU A 133 48.39 -0.97 72.10
N ALA A 134 48.77 0.29 71.88
CA ALA A 134 49.56 1.19 72.75
C ALA A 134 51.08 1.12 72.49
N ALA A 135 51.64 2.31 72.23
CA ALA A 135 53.03 2.73 72.51
C ALA A 135 54.17 2.03 71.73
N ASP A 136 55.28 2.65 71.34
CA ASP A 136 55.74 4.03 71.29
C ASP A 136 57.06 4.00 70.48
N THR A 137 57.39 5.12 69.83
CA THR A 137 58.74 5.58 69.44
C THR A 137 59.67 4.79 68.50
N MET A 138 59.98 5.50 67.40
CA MET A 138 61.30 5.78 66.82
C MET A 138 62.06 4.75 65.95
N ARG A 139 62.02 5.06 64.65
CA ARG A 139 63.12 5.10 63.65
C ARG A 139 63.86 3.80 63.29
N ARG A 140 63.74 3.42 62.01
CA ARG A 140 64.85 3.61 61.05
C ARG A 140 64.37 3.58 59.60
N ASP A 141 64.63 4.69 58.95
CA ASP A 141 64.39 5.00 57.55
C ASP A 141 65.35 4.19 56.66
N SER A 142 64.80 3.37 55.77
CA SER A 142 65.54 2.76 54.66
C SER A 142 64.98 3.27 53.34
N VAL A 143 65.56 4.37 52.87
CA VAL A 143 65.82 4.72 51.47
C VAL A 143 64.88 4.05 50.44
N LYS A 144 63.79 4.74 50.10
CA LYS A 144 63.05 4.46 48.86
C LYS A 144 63.93 4.85 47.66
N LYS A 145 64.25 3.86 46.83
CA LYS A 145 64.74 4.11 45.45
C LYS A 145 63.77 5.08 44.75
N PRO A 146 64.27 6.15 44.10
CA PRO A 146 63.40 7.07 43.37
C PRO A 146 62.72 6.32 42.22
N ARG A 147 61.38 6.38 42.20
CA ARG A 147 60.58 5.97 41.05
C ARG A 147 60.95 6.87 39.86
N PRO A 148 61.09 6.34 38.63
CA PRO A 148 61.28 7.17 37.45
C PRO A 148 60.10 8.14 37.33
N ALA A 149 60.38 9.39 36.95
CA ALA A 149 59.38 10.42 36.73
C ALA A 149 58.34 9.90 35.73
N GLY A 150 57.08 9.75 36.16
CA GLY A 150 55.98 9.40 35.27
C GLY A 150 55.83 10.45 34.18
N ALA A 151 55.51 10.01 32.96
CA ALA A 151 55.23 10.91 31.86
C ALA A 151 54.10 11.88 32.25
N PHE A 152 54.24 13.13 31.81
CA PHE A 152 53.32 14.22 32.14
C PHE A 152 51.89 14.01 31.60
N LEU A 153 51.79 13.23 30.52
CA LEU A 153 50.58 12.81 29.84
C LEU A 153 50.64 11.30 29.65
N ASP A 154 49.48 10.64 29.67
CA ASP A 154 49.38 9.19 29.50
C ASP A 154 49.71 8.73 28.06
N ASP A 155 49.58 9.63 27.09
CA ASP A 155 49.84 9.40 25.66
C ASP A 155 50.44 10.67 25.02
N PRO A 156 51.17 10.54 23.89
CA PRO A 156 51.68 11.70 23.16
C PRO A 156 50.53 12.52 22.55
N ILE A 157 50.53 13.84 22.77
CA ILE A 157 49.71 14.77 22.00
C ILE A 157 50.38 14.96 20.64
N SER A 158 49.66 14.62 19.56
CA SER A 158 50.13 14.84 18.18
C SER A 158 49.39 16.03 17.59
N GLY A 159 50.04 16.82 16.73
CA GLY A 159 49.34 17.92 16.09
C GLY A 159 50.06 18.53 14.90
N LYS A 160 49.31 19.33 14.14
CA LYS A 160 49.79 20.14 13.02
C LYS A 160 49.42 21.59 13.28
N ASN A 161 50.26 22.53 12.90
CA ASN A 161 49.99 23.97 13.00
C ASN A 161 50.64 24.66 11.80
N THR A 162 50.01 25.73 11.30
CA THR A 162 50.47 26.40 10.07
C THR A 162 51.42 27.55 10.35
N ASP A 163 51.24 28.28 11.46
CA ASP A 163 52.04 29.47 11.78
C ASP A 163 53.06 29.20 12.89
N SER A 164 52.60 29.18 14.15
CA SER A 164 53.52 29.30 15.29
C SER A 164 53.09 28.42 16.46
N LEU A 165 54.08 27.79 17.09
CA LEU A 165 53.91 27.01 18.32
C LEU A 165 54.91 27.53 19.37
N VAL A 166 54.39 28.12 20.44
CA VAL A 166 55.19 28.80 21.47
C VAL A 166 55.11 28.01 22.77
N TYR A 167 56.27 27.54 23.24
CA TYR A 167 56.42 26.91 24.54
C TYR A 167 56.85 27.94 25.59
N ASP A 168 55.95 28.27 26.52
CA ASP A 168 56.31 28.97 27.74
C ASP A 168 56.67 27.94 28.81
N VAL A 169 57.95 27.59 28.87
CA VAL A 169 58.48 26.57 29.80
C VAL A 169 58.37 27.01 31.27
N ARG A 170 58.40 28.32 31.55
CA ARG A 170 58.31 28.85 32.92
C ARG A 170 56.90 28.67 33.49
N ASN A 171 55.89 29.00 32.69
CA ASN A 171 54.49 28.85 33.07
C ASN A 171 53.89 27.50 32.68
N LYS A 172 54.67 26.65 31.98
CA LYS A 172 54.25 25.36 31.42
C LYS A 172 53.00 25.47 30.54
N LEU A 173 52.97 26.50 29.70
CA LEU A 173 51.90 26.77 28.75
C LEU A 173 52.40 26.50 27.33
N VAL A 174 51.55 25.88 26.52
CA VAL A 174 51.79 25.71 25.09
C VAL A 174 50.74 26.50 24.33
N TYR A 175 51.18 27.42 23.48
CA TYR A 175 50.32 28.20 22.61
C TYR A 175 50.47 27.75 21.17
N ILE A 176 49.35 27.54 20.50
CA ILE A 176 49.29 27.15 19.09
C ILE A 176 48.48 28.21 18.37
N TYR A 177 49.09 28.82 17.36
CA TYR A 177 48.51 29.89 16.56
C TYR A 177 48.32 29.46 15.11
N ASN A 178 47.20 29.89 14.54
CA ASN A 178 46.68 29.67 13.19
C ASN A 178 46.58 28.20 12.77
N GLN A 179 45.34 27.74 12.56
CA GLN A 179 45.01 26.38 12.09
C GLN A 179 45.74 25.27 12.86
N GLY A 180 45.68 25.32 14.19
CA GLY A 180 46.16 24.21 15.00
C GLY A 180 45.18 23.03 14.91
N ASP A 181 45.70 21.84 14.67
CA ASP A 181 45.02 20.55 14.69
C ASP A 181 45.72 19.68 15.74
N VAL A 182 45.07 19.45 16.89
CA VAL A 182 45.64 18.71 18.03
C VAL A 182 44.83 17.44 18.26
N THR A 183 45.50 16.29 18.19
CA THR A 183 44.93 14.97 18.44
C THR A 183 45.52 14.36 19.71
N TYR A 184 44.66 13.94 20.63
CA TYR A 184 44.99 13.22 21.85
C TYR A 184 44.06 12.01 22.00
N GLN A 185 44.62 10.80 21.95
CA GLN A 185 43.85 9.54 21.93
C GLN A 185 42.79 9.53 20.82
N ASN A 186 41.50 9.44 21.18
CA ASN A 186 40.35 9.42 20.26
C ASN A 186 39.71 10.81 20.06
N SER A 187 40.32 11.87 20.61
CA SER A 187 39.81 13.23 20.51
C SER A 187 40.70 14.09 19.61
N ASN A 188 40.10 14.85 18.70
CA ASN A 188 40.78 15.78 17.81
C ASN A 188 40.14 17.17 17.91
N LEU A 189 40.98 18.20 18.06
CA LEU A 189 40.57 19.59 18.22
C LEU A 189 41.27 20.45 17.19
N LYS A 190 40.48 21.12 16.35
CA LYS A 190 40.95 22.10 15.36
C LYS A 190 40.50 23.49 15.76
N ALA A 191 41.43 24.44 15.82
CA ALA A 191 41.12 25.84 16.12
C ALA A 191 42.22 26.79 15.63
N ASP A 192 41.89 28.06 15.47
CA ASP A 192 42.88 29.09 15.11
C ASP A 192 43.79 29.47 16.27
N PHE A 193 43.30 29.38 17.50
CA PHE A 193 44.12 29.56 18.69
C PHE A 193 43.84 28.47 19.71
N MET A 194 44.90 27.85 20.23
CA MET A 194 44.83 26.93 21.35
C MET A 194 45.87 27.27 22.41
N ARG A 195 45.46 27.20 23.67
CA ARG A 195 46.32 27.26 24.85
C ARG A 195 46.17 25.98 25.62
N ILE A 196 47.26 25.23 25.74
CA ILE A 196 47.33 24.02 26.56
C ILE A 196 48.11 24.35 27.83
N ASP A 197 47.42 24.35 28.96
CA ASP A 197 48.04 24.38 30.27
C ASP A 197 48.44 22.97 30.65
N MET A 198 49.74 22.75 30.73
CA MET A 198 50.28 21.47 31.11
C MET A 198 49.85 21.15 32.55
N ASN A 199 50.11 22.02 33.54
CA ASN A 199 49.87 21.75 34.97
C ASN A 199 48.41 21.36 35.27
N SER A 200 47.45 22.11 34.73
CA SER A 200 46.02 21.86 34.96
C SER A 200 45.40 20.92 33.91
N LYS A 201 46.18 20.52 32.89
CA LYS A 201 45.76 19.71 31.75
C LYS A 201 44.52 20.26 31.05
N LEU A 202 44.43 21.59 30.97
CA LEU A 202 43.35 22.32 30.35
C LEU A 202 43.74 22.76 28.95
N VAL A 203 42.98 22.31 27.95
CA VAL A 203 43.04 22.80 26.57
C VAL A 203 41.96 23.86 26.40
N HIS A 204 42.35 25.10 26.12
CA HIS A 204 41.45 26.20 25.83
C HIS A 204 41.61 26.63 24.38
N ALA A 205 40.53 26.64 23.60
CA ALA A 205 40.57 26.98 22.19
C ALA A 205 39.44 27.93 21.78
N TYR A 206 39.73 28.83 20.84
CA TYR A 206 38.77 29.77 20.27
C TYR A 206 39.12 30.14 18.82
N GLY A 207 38.12 30.71 18.14
CA GLY A 207 38.18 31.15 16.75
C GLY A 207 38.71 32.55 16.52
N LYS A 208 39.37 32.82 15.39
CA LYS A 208 39.74 34.19 15.00
C LYS A 208 38.61 34.83 14.18
N PRO A 209 38.28 36.12 14.40
CA PRO A 209 37.47 36.87 13.46
C PRO A 209 38.28 37.15 12.19
N ASP A 210 37.85 36.61 11.06
CA ASP A 210 38.38 36.91 9.73
C ASP A 210 37.46 37.93 9.02
N SER A 211 38.06 38.89 8.32
CA SER A 211 37.39 40.05 7.72
C SER A 211 37.67 40.18 6.22
N LEU A 212 37.72 39.06 5.49
CA LEU A 212 38.10 39.08 4.08
C LEU A 212 36.98 39.48 3.09
N GLU A 213 35.71 39.63 3.50
CA GLU A 213 34.60 39.96 2.56
C GLU A 213 33.52 40.90 3.16
N GLY A 214 33.88 41.80 4.08
CA GLY A 214 32.90 42.75 4.66
C GLY A 214 31.82 42.11 5.54
N LYS A 215 31.92 40.81 5.82
CA LYS A 215 31.22 40.10 6.90
C LYS A 215 32.28 39.54 7.87
N PRO A 216 32.21 39.82 9.18
CA PRO A 216 33.11 39.20 10.15
C PRO A 216 32.76 37.71 10.27
N ILE A 217 33.54 36.84 9.65
CA ILE A 217 33.38 35.39 9.78
C ILE A 217 34.35 34.95 10.87
N VAL A 218 33.83 34.57 12.04
CA VAL A 218 34.65 33.94 13.09
C VAL A 218 34.80 32.47 12.74
N THR A 219 36.02 32.00 12.52
CA THR A 219 36.30 30.58 12.29
C THR A 219 35.96 29.79 13.56
N LYS A 220 35.01 28.85 13.52
CA LYS A 220 34.58 28.11 14.72
C LYS A 220 35.49 26.90 14.98
N PRO A 221 36.07 26.72 16.19
CA PRO A 221 36.72 25.48 16.59
C PRO A 221 35.87 24.23 16.32
N GLU A 222 36.52 23.17 15.81
CA GLU A 222 35.94 21.86 15.59
C GLU A 222 36.53 20.86 16.58
N PHE A 223 35.70 20.28 17.46
CA PHE A 223 36.09 19.22 18.37
C PHE A 223 35.42 17.91 17.96
N SER A 224 36.19 16.86 17.77
CA SER A 224 35.70 15.52 17.49
C SER A 224 36.15 14.56 18.60
N ASP A 225 35.23 13.73 19.08
CA ASP A 225 35.49 12.73 20.11
C ASP A 225 34.79 11.42 19.73
N GLY A 226 35.57 10.47 19.20
CA GLY A 226 35.03 9.25 18.60
C GLY A 226 34.18 9.53 17.36
N SER A 227 32.87 9.26 17.44
CA SER A 227 31.93 9.41 16.31
C SER A 227 31.16 10.74 16.31
N ALA A 228 31.37 11.62 17.29
CA ALA A 228 30.66 12.89 17.41
C ALA A 228 31.58 14.07 17.10
N SER A 229 31.18 14.95 16.18
CA SER A 229 31.84 16.23 15.90
C SER A 229 30.99 17.40 16.40
N TYR A 230 31.65 18.43 16.88
CA TYR A 230 31.06 19.62 17.47
C TYR A 230 31.74 20.85 16.89
N GLN A 231 30.96 21.84 16.47
CA GLN A 231 31.46 23.17 16.15
C GLN A 231 31.04 24.14 17.25
N MET A 232 31.97 24.98 17.71
CA MET A 232 31.71 25.90 18.80
C MET A 232 32.55 27.17 18.74
N ASP A 233 32.14 28.21 19.48
CA ASP A 233 32.90 29.47 19.53
C ASP A 233 34.13 29.36 20.43
N THR A 234 33.97 28.73 21.61
CA THR A 234 35.07 28.47 22.55
C THR A 234 34.90 27.13 23.23
N ILE A 235 36.00 26.42 23.45
CA ILE A 235 36.05 25.17 24.20
C ILE A 235 37.13 25.22 25.26
N THR A 236 36.80 24.75 26.46
CA THR A 236 37.76 24.45 27.52
C THR A 236 37.60 23.00 27.90
N TYR A 237 38.58 22.16 27.57
CA TYR A 237 38.56 20.72 27.80
C TYR A 237 39.63 20.33 28.81
N ASN A 238 39.26 19.51 29.79
CA ASN A 238 40.20 18.96 30.76
C ASN A 238 40.55 17.51 30.40
N LEU A 239 41.83 17.23 30.14
CA LEU A 239 42.29 15.93 29.64
C LEU A 239 42.10 14.79 30.67
N ASP A 240 42.24 15.08 31.97
CA ASP A 240 42.09 14.07 33.05
C ASP A 240 40.63 13.72 33.33
N THR A 241 39.81 14.75 33.56
CA THR A 241 38.42 14.56 33.98
C THR A 241 37.47 14.33 32.82
N LYS A 242 37.93 14.51 31.56
CA LYS A 242 37.13 14.47 30.33
C LYS A 242 35.92 15.43 30.34
N LYS A 243 35.97 16.44 31.21
CA LYS A 243 34.94 17.49 31.30
C LYS A 243 35.24 18.59 30.29
N ALA A 244 34.21 19.02 29.56
CA ALA A 244 34.31 20.15 28.64
C ALA A 244 33.34 21.26 29.05
N LYS A 245 33.80 22.51 28.98
CA LYS A 245 32.94 23.69 28.99
C LYS A 245 33.02 24.35 27.62
N ILE A 246 31.90 24.38 26.93
CA ILE A 246 31.76 24.86 25.57
C ILE A 246 30.84 26.10 25.59
N LYS A 247 31.17 27.14 24.83
CA LYS A 247 30.23 28.25 24.57
C LYS A 247 29.87 28.26 23.10
N GLY A 248 28.59 28.50 22.82
CA GLY A 248 28.04 28.61 21.46
C GLY A 248 28.25 27.34 20.66
N VAL A 249 27.60 26.24 21.06
CA VAL A 249 27.67 24.95 20.33
C VAL A 249 26.37 24.70 19.58
N ALA A 250 26.46 24.24 18.34
CA ALA A 250 25.33 23.69 17.60
C ALA A 250 25.56 22.19 17.40
N THR A 251 24.65 21.36 17.90
CA THR A 251 24.74 19.90 17.80
C THR A 251 23.47 19.34 17.18
N GLN A 252 23.58 18.56 16.12
CA GLN A 252 22.45 17.84 15.56
C GLN A 252 22.17 16.59 16.40
N GLN A 253 20.92 16.42 16.83
CA GLN A 253 20.47 15.28 17.61
C GLN A 253 19.10 14.81 17.11
N GLY A 254 19.06 13.62 16.50
CA GLY A 254 17.86 13.12 15.81
C GLY A 254 17.52 13.99 14.61
N ASP A 255 16.25 14.38 14.47
CA ASP A 255 15.76 15.26 13.39
C ASP A 255 15.91 16.77 13.71
N GLY A 256 16.57 17.13 14.82
CA GLY A 256 16.66 18.51 15.31
C GLY A 256 18.05 18.98 15.67
N TRP A 257 18.24 20.29 15.69
CA TRP A 257 19.41 21.02 16.13
C TRP A 257 19.22 21.52 17.56
N LEU A 258 20.19 21.21 18.41
CA LEU A 258 20.30 21.77 19.75
C LEU A 258 21.44 22.79 19.76
N VAL A 259 21.09 24.05 19.94
CA VAL A 259 22.02 25.17 20.00
C VAL A 259 22.14 25.61 21.45
N GLY A 260 23.31 25.44 22.05
CA GLY A 260 23.54 25.75 23.46
C GLY A 260 24.41 26.98 23.64
N GLY A 261 23.94 27.97 24.41
CA GLY A 261 24.73 29.15 24.79
C GLY A 261 25.93 28.79 25.67
N SER A 262 25.70 28.08 26.77
CA SER A 262 26.78 27.46 27.56
C SER A 262 26.49 25.99 27.80
N VAL A 263 27.44 25.14 27.40
CA VAL A 263 27.30 23.70 27.45
C VAL A 263 28.41 23.10 28.30
N LYS A 264 28.04 22.17 29.19
CA LYS A 264 28.94 21.43 30.05
C LYS A 264 28.80 19.93 29.77
N LYS A 265 29.86 19.35 29.19
CA LYS A 265 30.00 17.90 29.01
C LYS A 265 30.55 17.27 30.29
N MET A 266 29.91 16.20 30.73
CA MET A 266 30.29 15.42 31.90
C MET A 266 31.07 14.16 31.47
N PRO A 267 31.78 13.48 32.40
CA PRO A 267 32.58 12.29 32.08
C PRO A 267 31.74 11.11 31.55
N ASP A 268 30.46 11.04 31.93
CA ASP A 268 29.49 10.03 31.47
C ASP A 268 28.83 10.39 30.13
N ASN A 269 29.40 11.36 29.40
CA ASN A 269 28.89 11.92 28.15
C ASN A 269 27.53 12.63 28.30
N THR A 270 27.07 12.93 29.52
CA THR A 270 25.88 13.77 29.71
C THR A 270 26.18 15.23 29.43
N ILE A 271 25.24 15.91 28.78
CA ILE A 271 25.41 17.28 28.30
C ILE A 271 24.40 18.15 29.05
N ASN A 272 24.90 19.12 29.82
CA ASN A 272 24.07 20.13 30.46
C ASN A 272 24.17 21.43 29.67
N ILE A 273 23.03 21.96 29.25
CA ILE A 273 22.93 23.19 28.46
C ILE A 273 22.23 24.26 29.30
N GLN A 274 22.80 25.45 29.35
CA GLN A 274 22.18 26.65 29.89
C GLN A 274 21.87 27.61 28.74
N HIS A 275 20.65 28.14 28.70
CA HIS A 275 20.10 28.92 27.59
C HIS A 275 20.25 28.17 26.25
N GLY A 276 19.56 27.03 26.16
CA GLY A 276 19.53 26.21 24.95
C GLY A 276 18.37 26.60 24.03
N LYS A 277 18.56 26.49 22.73
CA LYS A 277 17.52 26.54 21.71
C LYS A 277 17.42 25.15 21.08
N TYR A 278 16.22 24.60 20.99
CA TYR A 278 15.97 23.38 20.22
C TYR A 278 15.10 23.72 19.02
N THR A 279 15.57 23.38 17.83
CA THR A 279 14.89 23.66 16.56
C THR A 279 15.01 22.49 15.60
N THR A 280 14.05 22.28 14.72
CA THR A 280 14.20 21.35 13.58
C THR A 280 14.40 22.13 12.28
N CYS A 281 14.76 23.40 12.39
CA CYS A 281 15.17 24.24 11.28
C CYS A 281 16.65 23.99 10.97
N ASP A 282 16.96 23.77 9.71
CA ASP A 282 18.35 23.63 9.24
C ASP A 282 19.15 24.94 9.38
N GLU A 283 18.45 26.07 9.47
CA GLU A 283 19.05 27.39 9.69
C GLU A 283 19.25 27.62 11.19
N THR A 284 20.45 27.30 11.68
CA THR A 284 20.76 27.29 13.13
C THR A 284 21.01 28.67 13.73
N ASP A 285 21.43 29.65 12.91
CA ASP A 285 21.77 30.99 13.39
C ASP A 285 20.50 31.83 13.63
N HIS A 286 19.54 31.77 12.70
CA HIS A 286 18.21 32.40 12.81
C HIS A 286 17.09 31.39 12.46
N PRO A 287 16.80 30.45 13.36
CA PRO A 287 15.73 29.49 13.10
C PRO A 287 14.36 30.18 13.15
N HIS A 288 13.52 29.98 12.14
CA HIS A 288 12.10 30.43 12.12
C HIS A 288 11.32 30.02 13.39
N PHE A 289 11.78 28.91 13.95
CA PHE A 289 11.31 28.11 15.05
C PHE A 289 12.26 27.73 16.18
N TYR A 290 12.05 28.02 17.46
CA TYR A 290 12.80 27.31 18.50
C TYR A 290 12.11 27.23 19.84
N LEU A 291 12.33 26.12 20.54
CA LEU A 291 12.03 26.00 21.95
C LEU A 291 13.19 26.58 22.75
N ALA A 292 12.98 27.73 23.37
CA ALA A 292 13.95 28.38 24.25
C ALA A 292 13.91 27.69 25.63
N MET A 293 14.96 26.95 25.95
CA MET A 293 15.12 26.20 27.19
C MET A 293 16.07 26.94 28.14
N THR A 294 15.60 27.28 29.33
CA THR A 294 16.44 27.95 30.34
C THR A 294 17.60 27.06 30.79
N LYS A 295 17.31 25.78 31.06
CA LYS A 295 18.26 24.73 31.42
C LYS A 295 17.80 23.41 30.79
N ALA A 296 18.72 22.66 30.19
CA ALA A 296 18.44 21.34 29.66
C ALA A 296 19.54 20.35 30.04
N LYS A 297 19.17 19.10 30.27
CA LYS A 297 20.06 17.97 30.49
C LYS A 297 19.76 16.90 29.46
N VAL A 298 20.72 16.68 28.57
CA VAL A 298 20.66 15.68 27.51
C VAL A 298 21.44 14.45 27.96
N ILE A 299 20.77 13.31 27.99
CA ILE A 299 21.38 11.99 28.20
C ILE A 299 21.32 11.26 26.85
N PRO A 300 22.45 11.17 26.13
CA PRO A 300 22.49 10.54 24.81
C PRO A 300 21.83 9.16 24.79
N GLY A 301 21.00 8.90 23.77
CA GLY A 301 20.30 7.62 23.59
C GLY A 301 19.16 7.32 24.57
N LYS A 302 18.89 8.20 25.56
CA LYS A 302 17.84 7.98 26.57
C LYS A 302 16.77 9.07 26.56
N LYS A 303 17.12 10.30 26.95
CA LYS A 303 16.14 11.37 27.22
C LYS A 303 16.78 12.76 27.26
N VAL A 304 15.98 13.77 26.95
CA VAL A 304 16.25 15.19 27.26
C VAL A 304 15.26 15.63 28.33
N VAL A 305 15.79 16.24 29.39
CA VAL A 305 15.00 16.89 30.43
C VAL A 305 15.28 18.38 30.34
N THR A 306 14.25 19.20 30.15
CA THR A 306 14.36 20.66 30.18
C THR A 306 13.64 21.20 31.41
N GLY A 307 14.22 22.24 32.03
CA GLY A 307 13.49 23.12 32.92
C GLY A 307 12.50 24.00 32.13
N PRO A 308 12.09 25.15 32.68
CA PRO A 308 11.15 26.05 32.02
C PRO A 308 11.61 26.36 30.59
N ALA A 309 10.74 26.05 29.64
CA ALA A 309 10.98 26.23 28.23
C ALA A 309 9.76 26.90 27.57
N TYR A 310 9.97 27.77 26.59
CA TYR A 310 8.89 28.44 25.88
C TYR A 310 9.16 28.45 24.38
N LEU A 311 8.10 28.42 23.59
CA LEU A 311 8.21 28.47 22.14
C LEU A 311 8.50 29.91 21.70
N VAL A 312 9.47 30.06 20.81
CA VAL A 312 9.78 31.29 20.10
C VAL A 312 9.57 31.02 18.61
N MET A 313 8.78 31.88 17.96
CA MET A 313 8.50 31.80 16.53
C MET A 313 8.83 33.13 15.89
N GLU A 314 9.68 33.13 14.85
CA GLU A 314 10.20 34.35 14.19
C GLU A 314 10.73 35.38 15.21
N ASP A 315 11.51 34.89 16.18
CA ASP A 315 12.04 35.66 17.33
C ASP A 315 11.00 36.34 18.24
N VAL A 316 9.70 36.02 18.08
CA VAL A 316 8.63 36.43 18.99
C VAL A 316 8.40 35.35 20.07
N PRO A 317 8.68 35.63 21.36
CA PRO A 317 8.49 34.67 22.42
C PRO A 317 7.00 34.54 22.79
N ILE A 318 6.50 33.30 22.76
CA ILE A 318 5.11 32.97 23.09
C ILE A 318 5.04 32.38 24.51
N TYR A 319 5.11 33.25 25.51
CA TYR A 319 5.22 32.83 26.92
C TYR A 319 4.03 32.01 27.43
N PHE A 320 2.83 32.16 26.87
CA PHE A 320 1.64 31.40 27.31
C PHE A 320 1.70 29.91 26.93
N LEU A 321 2.55 29.53 25.95
CA LEU A 321 2.86 28.14 25.58
C LEU A 321 4.14 27.64 26.28
N GLY A 322 4.41 28.15 27.49
CA GLY A 322 5.54 27.74 28.31
C GLY A 322 5.34 26.36 28.95
N ILE A 323 6.31 25.47 28.79
CA ILE A 323 6.40 24.17 29.47
C ILE A 323 7.20 24.39 30.77
N PRO A 324 6.63 24.18 31.96
CA PRO A 324 7.34 24.39 33.22
C PRO A 324 8.51 23.41 33.42
N GLU A 325 8.33 22.17 32.97
CA GLU A 325 9.37 21.14 32.89
C GLU A 325 9.02 20.20 31.74
N GLY A 326 9.96 19.97 30.83
CA GLY A 326 9.74 19.19 29.60
C GLY A 326 10.55 17.89 29.61
N PHE A 327 9.90 16.80 29.22
CA PHE A 327 10.51 15.49 29.07
C PHE A 327 10.38 15.02 27.63
N PHE A 328 11.51 14.91 26.91
CA PHE A 328 11.54 14.45 25.53
C PHE A 328 12.33 13.14 25.42
N PRO A 329 11.67 12.02 25.11
CA PRO A 329 12.38 10.77 24.84
C PRO A 329 13.13 10.85 23.50
N VAL A 330 14.40 10.47 23.46
CA VAL A 330 15.26 10.51 22.24
C VAL A 330 15.37 9.11 21.60
N SER A 331 14.51 8.16 21.99
CA SER A 331 14.63 6.77 21.56
C SER A 331 13.95 6.50 20.22
N SER A 332 14.63 5.77 19.33
CA SER A 332 14.20 5.36 17.99
C SER A 332 13.26 4.15 17.99
N GLY A 333 12.11 4.22 18.67
CA GLY A 333 11.13 3.12 18.65
C GLY A 333 9.78 3.46 19.29
N PRO A 334 8.71 2.72 18.95
CA PRO A 334 7.37 2.94 19.50
C PRO A 334 7.39 2.73 21.01
N LYS A 335 6.87 3.70 21.77
CA LYS A 335 6.69 3.62 23.23
C LYS A 335 5.23 3.82 23.59
N SER A 336 4.81 3.16 24.66
CA SER A 336 3.47 3.37 25.21
C SER A 336 3.38 4.76 25.83
N GLY A 337 2.26 5.45 25.62
CA GLY A 337 2.10 6.84 26.05
C GLY A 337 0.68 7.36 25.96
N LEU A 338 0.42 8.48 26.64
CA LEU A 338 -0.85 9.19 26.55
C LEU A 338 -0.97 9.86 25.18
N LEU A 339 -2.11 9.69 24.52
CA LEU A 339 -2.47 10.40 23.30
C LEU A 339 -3.18 11.70 23.68
N MET A 340 -2.66 12.83 23.21
CA MET A 340 -3.23 14.14 23.50
C MET A 340 -4.56 14.31 22.77
N PRO A 341 -5.57 14.89 23.43
CA PRO A 341 -6.85 15.13 22.81
C PRO A 341 -6.80 16.28 21.80
N THR A 342 -7.73 16.24 20.86
CA THR A 342 -8.06 17.35 19.96
C THR A 342 -9.30 18.06 20.48
N TYR A 343 -9.25 19.38 20.58
CA TYR A 343 -10.42 20.20 20.94
C TYR A 343 -10.97 20.89 19.69
N GLY A 344 -12.27 21.12 19.65
CA GLY A 344 -12.93 21.80 18.55
C GLY A 344 -14.41 22.01 18.82
N GLU A 345 -15.13 22.41 17.79
CA GLU A 345 -16.57 22.67 17.85
C GLU A 345 -17.24 22.03 16.63
N GLU A 346 -18.39 21.41 16.85
CA GLU A 346 -19.27 20.87 15.82
C GLU A 346 -20.68 21.37 16.13
N TYR A 347 -21.33 22.09 15.22
CA TYR A 347 -22.62 22.74 15.44
C TYR A 347 -23.71 21.80 15.98
N SER A 348 -23.77 20.58 15.44
CA SER A 348 -24.79 19.59 15.83
C SER A 348 -24.52 18.88 17.16
N LYS A 349 -23.28 18.94 17.67
CA LYS A 349 -22.83 18.20 18.87
C LYS A 349 -22.18 19.08 19.95
N GLY A 350 -21.98 20.37 19.66
CA GLY A 350 -21.30 21.35 20.50
C GLY A 350 -19.77 21.25 20.49
N PHE A 351 -19.14 21.82 21.51
CA PHE A 351 -17.71 21.70 21.73
C PHE A 351 -17.34 20.24 22.01
N PHE A 352 -16.19 19.82 21.51
CA PHE A 352 -15.71 18.46 21.70
C PHE A 352 -14.27 18.42 22.22
N LEU A 353 -13.98 17.36 22.96
CA LEU A 353 -12.64 16.92 23.30
C LEU A 353 -12.52 15.47 22.83
N ARG A 354 -11.83 15.24 21.72
CA ARG A 354 -11.71 13.96 21.00
C ARG A 354 -10.29 13.41 21.08
N ASP A 355 -10.11 12.16 20.67
CA ASP A 355 -8.80 11.49 20.60
C ASP A 355 -8.01 11.36 21.92
N LEU A 356 -8.61 11.66 23.08
CA LEU A 356 -7.98 11.40 24.38
C LEU A 356 -7.82 9.90 24.54
N GLY A 357 -6.60 9.42 24.73
CA GLY A 357 -6.39 8.00 24.73
C GLY A 357 -5.06 7.55 25.29
N TYR A 358 -4.85 6.24 25.27
CA TYR A 358 -3.57 5.65 25.60
C TYR A 358 -3.13 4.73 24.45
N TYR A 359 -1.88 4.89 24.05
CA TYR A 359 -1.22 4.07 23.06
C TYR A 359 -0.40 3.00 23.79
N PHE A 360 -0.71 1.73 23.53
CA PHE A 360 -0.04 0.56 24.05
C PHE A 360 0.84 -0.06 22.97
N THR A 361 2.10 -0.30 23.31
CA THR A 361 3.06 -1.00 22.46
C THR A 361 3.18 -2.44 22.93
N MET A 362 2.59 -3.38 22.17
CA MET A 362 2.59 -4.80 22.49
C MET A 362 3.78 -5.50 21.82
N GLY A 363 4.99 -5.08 22.20
CA GLY A 363 6.25 -5.53 21.60
C GLY A 363 6.51 -4.93 20.22
N GLU A 364 7.31 -5.62 19.40
CA GLU A 364 7.68 -5.17 18.05
C GLU A 364 6.65 -5.52 16.96
N TYR A 365 5.66 -6.37 17.30
CA TYR A 365 4.76 -6.97 16.33
C TYR A 365 3.33 -6.41 16.36
N ALA A 366 2.95 -5.69 17.41
CA ALA A 366 1.60 -5.16 17.54
C ALA A 366 1.56 -3.86 18.36
N ASP A 367 0.63 -2.98 18.00
CA ASP A 367 0.25 -1.81 18.78
C ASP A 367 -1.27 -1.76 19.01
N LEU A 368 -1.69 -0.96 19.99
CA LEU A 368 -3.10 -0.70 20.29
C LEU A 368 -3.26 0.74 20.77
N ALA A 369 -4.02 1.56 20.05
CA ALA A 369 -4.48 2.86 20.48
C ALA A 369 -5.94 2.74 20.95
N VAL A 370 -6.21 3.08 22.21
CA VAL A 370 -7.57 3.23 22.73
C VAL A 370 -7.83 4.71 22.93
N ARG A 371 -8.88 5.25 22.31
CA ARG A 371 -9.22 6.67 22.37
C ARG A 371 -10.69 6.86 22.71
N GLY A 372 -11.00 7.96 23.37
CA GLY A 372 -12.35 8.41 23.67
C GLY A 372 -12.52 9.88 23.29
N GLY A 373 -13.78 10.26 23.07
CA GLY A 373 -14.16 11.63 22.81
C GLY A 373 -15.50 11.96 23.46
N ILE A 374 -15.62 13.17 23.98
CA ILE A 374 -16.85 13.69 24.59
C ILE A 374 -17.25 14.99 23.91
N TYR A 375 -18.56 15.23 23.86
CA TYR A 375 -19.16 16.41 23.24
C TYR A 375 -20.10 17.10 24.24
N THR A 376 -20.17 18.44 24.23
CA THR A 376 -20.96 19.20 25.20
C THR A 376 -22.46 18.95 25.08
N LEU A 377 -23.00 18.63 23.89
CA LEU A 377 -24.41 18.25 23.70
C LEU A 377 -24.70 16.77 24.03
N GLY A 378 -23.82 16.11 24.79
CA GLY A 378 -24.07 14.79 25.37
C GLY A 378 -23.85 13.60 24.43
N SER A 379 -23.22 13.84 23.28
CA SER A 379 -22.65 12.80 22.40
C SER A 379 -21.29 12.32 22.93
N TRP A 380 -20.91 11.08 22.63
CA TRP A 380 -19.60 10.54 22.96
C TRP A 380 -19.16 9.49 21.96
N GLU A 381 -17.85 9.31 21.83
CA GLU A 381 -17.24 8.31 20.96
C GLU A 381 -16.13 7.54 21.67
N ALA A 382 -15.90 6.32 21.23
CA ALA A 382 -14.80 5.48 21.65
C ALA A 382 -14.25 4.76 20.43
N SER A 383 -12.92 4.68 20.32
CA SER A 383 -12.27 3.94 19.26
C SER A 383 -11.11 3.10 19.79
N ALA A 384 -10.92 1.95 19.16
CA ALA A 384 -9.80 1.06 19.40
C ALA A 384 -9.17 0.71 18.05
N ALA A 385 -7.90 1.08 17.88
CA ALA A 385 -7.15 0.83 16.66
C ALA A 385 -5.89 0.03 16.99
N SER A 386 -5.76 -1.15 16.41
CA SER A 386 -4.59 -2.01 16.56
C SER A 386 -3.98 -2.30 15.20
N ARG A 387 -2.66 -2.20 15.08
CA ARG A 387 -1.89 -2.63 13.92
C ARG A 387 -1.00 -3.77 14.36
N TYR A 388 -0.92 -4.81 13.54
CA TYR A 388 -0.06 -5.94 13.81
C TYR A 388 0.70 -6.33 12.54
N ILE A 389 2.01 -6.55 12.69
CA ILE A 389 2.91 -6.89 11.60
C ILE A 389 3.90 -7.92 12.13
N LYS A 390 3.90 -9.10 11.52
CA LYS A 390 4.96 -10.09 11.69
C LYS A 390 5.63 -10.30 10.35
N ARG A 391 6.86 -9.78 10.22
CA ARG A 391 7.63 -9.81 8.97
C ARG A 391 7.69 -11.22 8.41
N TYR A 392 7.46 -11.36 7.10
CA TYR A 392 7.39 -12.63 6.36
C TYR A 392 6.26 -13.59 6.78
N LYS A 393 5.29 -13.14 7.60
CA LYS A 393 4.13 -13.97 7.99
C LYS A 393 2.81 -13.30 7.64
N TYR A 394 2.51 -12.17 8.26
CA TYR A 394 1.24 -11.48 8.06
C TYR A 394 1.33 -10.02 8.50
N SER A 395 0.46 -9.20 7.94
CA SER A 395 0.23 -7.83 8.37
C SER A 395 -1.25 -7.50 8.34
N GLY A 396 -1.67 -6.60 9.22
CA GLY A 396 -3.05 -6.16 9.24
C GLY A 396 -3.33 -5.07 10.26
N SER A 397 -4.56 -4.57 10.19
CA SER A 397 -5.08 -3.59 11.14
C SER A 397 -6.49 -3.94 11.55
N PHE A 398 -6.82 -3.67 12.80
CA PHE A 398 -8.15 -3.81 13.37
C PHE A 398 -8.55 -2.45 13.93
N ASN A 399 -9.66 -1.89 13.45
CA ASN A 399 -10.19 -0.63 13.90
C ASN A 399 -11.67 -0.80 14.27
N MET A 400 -12.00 -0.45 15.50
CA MET A 400 -13.36 -0.44 16.01
C MET A 400 -13.69 0.99 16.45
N GLN A 401 -14.81 1.51 15.96
CA GLN A 401 -15.32 2.83 16.30
C GLN A 401 -16.74 2.66 16.81
N TYR A 402 -17.04 3.29 17.94
CA TYR A 402 -18.35 3.38 18.52
C TYR A 402 -18.66 4.84 18.80
N SER A 403 -19.88 5.27 18.48
CA SER A 403 -20.33 6.64 18.76
C SER A 403 -21.80 6.62 19.16
N SER A 404 -22.11 7.30 20.25
CA SER A 404 -23.48 7.60 20.63
C SER A 404 -23.73 9.05 20.28
N VAL A 405 -24.53 9.28 19.24
CA VAL A 405 -24.84 10.62 18.73
C VAL A 405 -26.20 11.04 19.27
N LYS A 406 -26.24 12.23 19.86
CA LYS A 406 -27.44 12.95 20.26
C LYS A 406 -27.43 14.31 19.58
N THR A 407 -28.50 14.62 18.85
CA THR A 407 -28.72 15.93 18.22
C THR A 407 -30.12 16.43 18.55
N GLY A 408 -30.31 17.75 18.66
CA GLY A 408 -31.58 18.39 19.03
C GLY A 408 -31.93 18.30 20.53
N GLU A 409 -32.97 19.00 20.96
CA GLU A 409 -33.45 18.95 22.34
C GLU A 409 -34.54 17.89 22.54
N LYS A 410 -34.56 17.27 23.74
CA LYS A 410 -35.52 16.20 24.05
C LYS A 410 -36.95 16.74 24.05
N GLY A 411 -37.71 16.42 23.00
CA GLY A 411 -39.10 16.86 22.83
C GLY A 411 -39.34 17.61 21.53
N GLU A 412 -38.27 18.03 20.84
CA GLU A 412 -38.36 18.66 19.53
C GLU A 412 -38.43 17.61 18.40
N PRO A 413 -39.04 17.95 17.23
CA PRO A 413 -39.18 17.02 16.10
C PRO A 413 -37.85 16.54 15.49
N ASP A 414 -36.76 17.27 15.73
CA ASP A 414 -35.41 17.01 15.24
C ASP A 414 -34.51 16.26 16.25
N TYR A 415 -35.06 15.84 17.41
CA TYR A 415 -34.34 15.03 18.38
C TYR A 415 -33.99 13.65 17.83
N ILE A 416 -32.69 13.37 17.70
CA ILE A 416 -32.19 12.06 17.25
C ILE A 416 -31.21 11.54 18.29
N LYS A 417 -31.44 10.31 18.76
CA LYS A 417 -30.49 9.54 19.58
C LYS A 417 -30.17 8.24 18.87
N GLN A 418 -28.94 8.12 18.38
CA GLN A 418 -28.49 6.95 17.63
C GLN A 418 -27.15 6.43 18.12
N ASN A 419 -27.06 5.11 18.26
CA ASN A 419 -25.80 4.42 18.51
C ASN A 419 -25.27 3.87 17.18
N ASN A 420 -24.10 4.32 16.79
CA ASN A 420 -23.43 3.92 15.57
C ASN A 420 -22.14 3.20 15.90
N PHE A 421 -21.85 2.12 15.17
CA PHE A 421 -20.58 1.44 15.27
C PHE A 421 -20.03 1.07 13.89
N ARG A 422 -18.71 0.98 13.82
CA ARG A 422 -17.97 0.54 12.64
C ARG A 422 -16.86 -0.39 13.08
N VAL A 423 -16.73 -1.50 12.37
CA VAL A 423 -15.65 -2.47 12.53
C VAL A 423 -14.94 -2.61 11.19
N GLN A 424 -13.67 -2.28 11.19
CA GLN A 424 -12.77 -2.45 10.07
C GLN A 424 -11.70 -3.45 10.46
N TRP A 425 -11.51 -4.49 9.67
CA TRP A 425 -10.42 -5.43 9.85
C TRP A 425 -9.79 -5.73 8.51
N THR A 426 -8.52 -5.40 8.39
CA THR A 426 -7.69 -5.77 7.26
C THR A 426 -6.66 -6.78 7.71
N HIS A 427 -6.50 -7.84 6.93
CA HIS A 427 -5.50 -8.87 7.13
C HIS A 427 -4.96 -9.31 5.78
N SER A 428 -3.64 -9.39 5.67
CA SER A 428 -2.94 -9.91 4.52
C SER A 428 -1.84 -10.86 4.97
N GLN A 429 -1.95 -12.13 4.57
CA GLN A 429 -0.89 -13.10 4.75
C GLN A 429 0.17 -12.94 3.65
N ASP A 430 1.45 -12.97 4.01
CA ASP A 430 2.53 -13.01 3.03
C ASP A 430 2.49 -14.36 2.31
N ALA A 431 2.44 -14.35 0.97
CA ALA A 431 2.42 -15.57 0.16
C ALA A 431 3.66 -16.45 0.37
N LYS A 432 4.78 -15.86 0.84
CA LYS A 432 6.00 -16.60 1.21
C LYS A 432 5.87 -17.37 2.52
N ALA A 433 4.95 -16.97 3.41
CA ALA A 433 4.76 -17.61 4.71
C ALA A 433 4.24 -19.05 4.56
N ASN A 434 3.31 -19.25 3.62
CA ASN A 434 2.77 -20.54 3.24
C ASN A 434 2.58 -20.58 1.71
N PRO A 435 3.58 -21.03 0.94
CA PRO A 435 3.45 -21.13 -0.51
C PRO A 435 2.22 -21.94 -0.91
N GLY A 436 1.40 -21.37 -1.80
CA GLY A 436 0.16 -22.00 -2.23
C GLY A 436 -1.00 -21.92 -1.22
N SER A 437 -0.90 -21.15 -0.13
CA SER A 437 -2.03 -20.86 0.76
C SER A 437 -2.03 -19.38 1.13
N THR A 438 -3.09 -18.67 0.80
CA THR A 438 -3.25 -17.26 1.16
C THR A 438 -4.55 -17.04 1.89
N PHE A 439 -4.47 -16.29 2.98
CA PHE A 439 -5.60 -15.79 3.73
C PHE A 439 -5.61 -14.26 3.66
N SER A 440 -6.75 -13.69 3.30
CA SER A 440 -6.96 -12.26 3.31
C SER A 440 -8.34 -11.90 3.83
N ALA A 441 -8.41 -10.85 4.64
CA ALA A 441 -9.65 -10.31 5.16
C ALA A 441 -9.69 -8.80 4.91
N SER A 442 -10.84 -8.33 4.45
CA SER A 442 -11.18 -6.92 4.29
C SER A 442 -12.61 -6.74 4.77
N VAL A 443 -12.77 -6.66 6.09
CA VAL A 443 -14.05 -6.43 6.74
C VAL A 443 -14.21 -4.94 6.94
N ASN A 444 -15.33 -4.39 6.50
CA ASN A 444 -15.75 -3.01 6.74
C ASN A 444 -17.27 -3.07 6.99
N PHE A 445 -17.63 -3.33 8.23
CA PHE A 445 -19.00 -3.37 8.70
C PHE A 445 -19.32 -2.03 9.36
N ALA A 446 -20.42 -1.39 9.01
CA ALA A 446 -20.85 -0.14 9.63
C ALA A 446 -22.37 -0.15 9.77
N THR A 447 -22.90 0.42 10.85
CA THR A 447 -24.35 0.64 10.97
C THR A 447 -24.83 1.60 9.88
N SER A 448 -26.07 1.44 9.45
CA SER A 448 -26.69 2.31 8.44
C SER A 448 -26.67 3.81 8.79
N GLY A 449 -26.62 4.16 10.08
CA GLY A 449 -26.45 5.53 10.57
C GLY A 449 -25.02 6.05 10.66
N TYR A 450 -24.00 5.17 10.64
CA TYR A 450 -22.61 5.57 10.85
C TYR A 450 -22.14 6.58 9.79
N SER A 451 -22.32 6.27 8.51
CA SER A 451 -21.95 7.14 7.39
C SER A 451 -22.67 8.50 7.42
N LYS A 452 -23.86 8.58 8.04
CA LYS A 452 -24.65 9.82 8.09
C LYS A 452 -24.30 10.72 9.27
N TYR A 453 -24.03 10.16 10.45
CA TYR A 453 -23.94 10.95 11.70
C TYR A 453 -22.59 10.88 12.41
N SER A 454 -21.75 9.90 12.06
CA SER A 454 -20.49 9.59 12.76
C SER A 454 -19.26 9.61 11.86
N ALA A 455 -19.43 9.60 10.53
CA ALA A 455 -18.30 9.64 9.60
C ALA A 455 -17.66 11.04 9.53
N THR A 456 -16.34 11.08 9.64
CA THR A 456 -15.54 12.31 9.57
C THR A 456 -14.92 12.58 8.20
N ASN A 457 -14.93 11.58 7.32
CA ASN A 457 -14.30 11.63 5.99
C ASN A 457 -15.37 11.64 4.89
N LEU A 458 -15.18 12.46 3.86
CA LEU A 458 -16.15 12.61 2.77
C LEU A 458 -16.46 11.27 2.07
N ASN A 459 -15.45 10.43 1.84
CA ASN A 459 -15.63 9.14 1.19
C ASN A 459 -16.54 8.20 2.00
N ASP A 460 -16.44 8.24 3.34
CA ASP A 460 -17.27 7.42 4.22
C ASP A 460 -18.70 7.96 4.31
N ILE A 461 -18.88 9.28 4.20
CA ILE A 461 -20.19 9.94 4.19
C ILE A 461 -20.94 9.64 2.88
N LEU A 462 -20.24 9.68 1.75
CA LEU A 462 -20.80 9.37 0.43
C LEU A 462 -20.97 7.86 0.18
N ALA A 463 -20.36 7.00 1.01
CA ALA A 463 -20.47 5.56 0.87
C ALA A 463 -21.88 5.06 1.23
N THR A 464 -22.67 4.73 0.22
CA THR A 464 -24.01 4.12 0.38
C THR A 464 -23.96 2.60 0.52
N GLN A 465 -22.85 1.98 0.06
CA GLN A 465 -22.63 0.55 0.12
C GLN A 465 -21.34 0.23 0.88
N THR A 466 -21.41 -0.62 1.90
CA THR A 466 -20.24 -1.19 2.56
C THR A 466 -20.08 -2.66 2.17
N ASN A 467 -18.86 -3.05 1.85
CA ASN A 467 -18.53 -4.42 1.47
C ASN A 467 -17.52 -4.98 2.47
N SER A 468 -17.77 -6.20 2.91
CA SER A 468 -16.87 -6.99 3.72
C SER A 468 -16.60 -8.31 3.01
N SER A 469 -15.33 -8.69 2.90
CA SER A 469 -14.95 -9.98 2.34
C SER A 469 -13.86 -10.65 3.17
N ILE A 470 -13.99 -11.96 3.35
CA ILE A 470 -12.95 -12.82 3.88
C ILE A 470 -12.69 -13.88 2.83
N SER A 471 -11.45 -14.05 2.44
CA SER A 471 -11.07 -15.02 1.43
C SER A 471 -9.90 -15.88 1.89
N TYR A 472 -10.04 -17.16 1.61
CA TYR A 472 -9.02 -18.17 1.80
C TYR A 472 -8.81 -18.85 0.45
N SER A 473 -7.57 -18.96 0.00
CA SER A 473 -7.27 -19.71 -1.21
C SER A 473 -6.10 -20.64 -0.99
N LYS A 474 -6.20 -21.85 -1.55
CA LYS A 474 -5.18 -22.88 -1.51
C LYS A 474 -4.97 -23.45 -2.91
N SER A 475 -3.76 -23.33 -3.42
CA SER A 475 -3.30 -24.02 -4.62
C SER A 475 -2.26 -25.06 -4.22
N TRP A 476 -2.42 -26.28 -4.72
CA TRP A 476 -1.48 -27.36 -4.44
C TRP A 476 -0.41 -27.36 -5.53
N THR A 477 0.77 -26.82 -5.23
CA THR A 477 1.90 -26.71 -6.17
C THR A 477 2.22 -28.08 -6.77
N GLY A 478 2.41 -28.12 -8.09
CA GLY A 478 2.66 -29.36 -8.85
C GLY A 478 1.41 -30.15 -9.23
N THR A 479 0.23 -29.76 -8.77
CA THR A 479 -1.05 -30.35 -9.17
C THR A 479 -1.95 -29.32 -9.87
N PRO A 480 -2.92 -29.74 -10.69
CA PRO A 480 -3.87 -28.82 -11.31
C PRO A 480 -4.94 -28.29 -10.34
N PHE A 481 -4.87 -28.62 -9.05
CA PHE A 481 -5.95 -28.33 -8.10
C PHE A 481 -5.79 -26.97 -7.43
N SER A 482 -6.92 -26.29 -7.27
CA SER A 482 -7.04 -25.08 -6.46
C SER A 482 -8.40 -25.00 -5.79
N LEU A 483 -8.42 -24.47 -4.58
CA LEU A 483 -9.60 -24.27 -3.76
C LEU A 483 -9.62 -22.82 -3.31
N SER A 484 -10.75 -22.15 -3.45
CA SER A 484 -10.99 -20.85 -2.85
C SER A 484 -12.29 -20.87 -2.06
N ALA A 485 -12.26 -20.33 -0.85
CA ALA A 485 -13.41 -20.08 -0.03
C ALA A 485 -13.53 -18.58 0.19
N ASN A 486 -14.71 -18.04 -0.05
CA ASN A 486 -15.01 -16.63 0.09
C ASN A 486 -16.28 -16.45 0.92
N MET A 487 -16.23 -15.50 1.82
CA MET A 487 -17.36 -14.99 2.58
C MET A 487 -17.50 -13.53 2.21
N ALA A 488 -18.69 -13.12 1.79
CA ALA A 488 -18.94 -11.74 1.38
C ALA A 488 -20.23 -11.22 2.00
N ILE A 489 -20.17 -10.02 2.56
CA ILE A 489 -21.32 -9.29 3.08
C ILE A 489 -21.34 -7.94 2.39
N SER A 490 -22.48 -7.57 1.83
CA SER A 490 -22.70 -6.30 1.16
C SER A 490 -23.91 -5.62 1.78
N GLN A 491 -23.72 -4.43 2.33
CA GLN A 491 -24.76 -3.68 3.05
C GLN A 491 -25.05 -2.38 2.33
N ASN A 492 -26.33 -2.08 2.19
CA ASN A 492 -26.79 -0.82 1.63
C ASN A 492 -27.42 0.03 2.74
N SER A 493 -26.76 1.15 3.06
CA SER A 493 -27.17 2.06 4.14
C SER A 493 -28.40 2.90 3.79
N GLN A 494 -28.83 2.96 2.53
CA GLN A 494 -30.03 3.72 2.13
C GLN A 494 -31.33 2.97 2.47
N ASN A 495 -31.38 1.66 2.23
CA ASN A 495 -32.57 0.83 2.44
C ASN A 495 -32.41 -0.22 3.55
N GLN A 496 -31.31 -0.17 4.30
CA GLN A 496 -30.98 -1.09 5.40
C GLN A 496 -30.95 -2.56 4.98
N SER A 497 -30.72 -2.85 3.69
CA SER A 497 -30.63 -4.21 3.18
C SER A 497 -29.20 -4.75 3.33
N ILE A 498 -29.11 -6.02 3.73
CA ILE A 498 -27.87 -6.76 3.90
C ILE A 498 -27.97 -8.02 3.05
N SER A 499 -27.04 -8.13 2.09
CA SER A 499 -26.83 -9.33 1.29
C SER A 499 -25.63 -10.09 1.84
N VAL A 500 -25.90 -11.29 2.34
CA VAL A 500 -24.92 -12.17 2.98
C VAL A 500 -24.66 -13.36 2.08
N THR A 501 -23.41 -13.63 1.75
CA THR A 501 -22.95 -14.82 1.02
C THR A 501 -21.96 -15.59 1.88
N LEU A 502 -22.41 -16.70 2.48
CA LEU A 502 -21.70 -17.46 3.51
C LEU A 502 -21.99 -18.97 3.41
N PRO A 503 -21.03 -19.82 3.00
CA PRO A 503 -19.83 -19.52 2.23
C PRO A 503 -20.07 -19.61 0.71
N THR A 504 -19.16 -19.04 -0.08
CA THR A 504 -18.93 -19.47 -1.46
C THR A 504 -17.62 -20.25 -1.52
N VAL A 505 -17.67 -21.50 -1.96
CA VAL A 505 -16.50 -22.36 -2.14
C VAL A 505 -16.36 -22.67 -3.62
N VAL A 506 -15.18 -22.43 -4.19
CA VAL A 506 -14.86 -22.75 -5.59
C VAL A 506 -13.67 -23.70 -5.62
N PHE A 507 -13.88 -24.88 -6.15
CA PHE A 507 -12.82 -25.83 -6.44
C PHE A 507 -12.59 -25.83 -7.95
N ASN A 508 -11.36 -25.52 -8.38
CA ASN A 508 -10.98 -25.51 -9.78
C ASN A 508 -9.87 -26.54 -10.04
N VAL A 509 -10.03 -27.28 -11.13
CA VAL A 509 -9.02 -28.13 -11.75
C VAL A 509 -8.58 -27.40 -13.02
N SER A 510 -7.30 -27.02 -13.06
CA SER A 510 -6.71 -26.36 -14.21
C SER A 510 -6.72 -27.26 -15.44
N ARG A 511 -6.56 -26.66 -16.60
CA ARG A 511 -6.66 -27.35 -17.89
C ARG A 511 -5.68 -28.50 -17.97
N PHE A 512 -6.20 -29.70 -18.13
CA PHE A 512 -5.42 -30.91 -18.40
C PHE A 512 -5.86 -31.53 -19.73
N TYR A 513 -4.96 -32.32 -20.32
CA TYR A 513 -5.18 -32.99 -21.60
C TYR A 513 -5.29 -34.49 -21.34
N PRO A 514 -6.50 -35.04 -21.08
CA PRO A 514 -6.67 -36.41 -20.59
C PRO A 514 -6.04 -37.48 -21.50
N PHE A 515 -5.98 -37.23 -22.81
CA PHE A 515 -5.45 -38.18 -23.78
C PHE A 515 -4.00 -37.89 -24.21
N LYS A 516 -3.36 -36.86 -23.65
CA LYS A 516 -1.98 -36.51 -24.01
C LYS A 516 -1.00 -37.49 -23.37
N ARG A 517 -0.13 -38.06 -24.20
CA ARG A 517 0.91 -39.01 -23.74
C ARG A 517 1.93 -38.31 -22.84
N LYS A 518 2.43 -39.03 -21.83
CA LYS A 518 3.47 -38.52 -20.91
C LYS A 518 4.81 -38.34 -21.62
N GLU A 519 5.18 -39.30 -22.47
CA GLU A 519 6.38 -39.25 -23.31
C GLU A 519 6.00 -38.89 -24.74
N LYS A 520 6.67 -37.86 -25.28
CA LYS A 520 6.35 -37.31 -26.60
C LYS A 520 7.18 -38.02 -27.67
N THR A 521 6.51 -38.84 -28.50
CA THR A 521 7.10 -39.38 -29.73
C THR A 521 6.22 -38.98 -30.92
N GLY A 522 6.74 -38.13 -31.80
CA GLY A 522 6.05 -37.65 -33.00
C GLY A 522 5.15 -36.41 -32.79
N LYS A 523 4.30 -36.13 -33.79
CA LYS A 523 3.31 -35.04 -33.76
C LYS A 523 2.11 -35.43 -32.89
N ASP A 524 1.57 -34.46 -32.15
CA ASP A 524 0.40 -34.63 -31.31
C ASP A 524 -0.81 -35.08 -32.17
N ARG A 525 -1.48 -36.16 -31.75
CA ARG A 525 -2.70 -36.64 -32.43
C ARG A 525 -3.86 -35.68 -32.12
N TRP A 526 -4.89 -35.68 -32.96
CA TRP A 526 -6.02 -34.75 -32.84
C TRP A 526 -6.71 -34.84 -31.47
N TYR A 527 -6.85 -36.04 -30.91
CA TYR A 527 -7.48 -36.27 -29.59
C TYR A 527 -6.59 -35.84 -28.42
N GLU A 528 -5.28 -35.75 -28.62
CA GLU A 528 -4.33 -35.27 -27.60
C GLU A 528 -4.44 -33.76 -27.37
N LYS A 529 -5.14 -33.05 -28.28
CA LYS A 529 -5.47 -31.63 -28.17
C LYS A 529 -6.78 -31.37 -27.41
N ILE A 530 -7.53 -32.43 -27.06
CA ILE A 530 -8.73 -32.30 -26.23
C ILE A 530 -8.29 -31.90 -24.84
N SER A 531 -8.80 -30.77 -24.39
CA SER A 531 -8.54 -30.21 -23.09
C SER A 531 -9.81 -30.23 -22.25
N MET A 532 -9.65 -30.53 -20.98
CA MET A 532 -10.73 -30.60 -20.00
C MET A 532 -10.36 -29.74 -18.80
N GLN A 533 -11.37 -29.06 -18.26
CA GLN A 533 -11.28 -28.32 -17.00
C GLN A 533 -12.48 -28.70 -16.14
N TYR A 534 -12.38 -28.47 -14.83
CA TYR A 534 -13.50 -28.67 -13.93
C TYR A 534 -13.56 -27.52 -12.92
N THR A 535 -14.75 -26.96 -12.74
CA THR A 535 -15.04 -25.97 -11.70
C THR A 535 -16.27 -26.42 -10.92
N GLY A 536 -16.10 -26.70 -9.63
CA GLY A 536 -17.20 -26.88 -8.69
C GLY A 536 -17.38 -25.64 -7.86
N LYS A 537 -18.56 -25.03 -7.87
CA LYS A 537 -18.91 -23.83 -7.11
C LYS A 537 -20.06 -24.16 -6.17
N MET A 538 -19.87 -23.97 -4.88
CA MET A 538 -20.91 -24.02 -3.87
C MET A 538 -21.17 -22.59 -3.40
N THR A 539 -22.43 -22.18 -3.33
CA THR A 539 -22.81 -20.84 -2.87
C THR A 539 -24.00 -20.95 -1.96
N ASN A 540 -23.92 -20.23 -0.86
CA ASN A 540 -25.04 -20.02 0.03
C ASN A 540 -25.22 -18.51 0.25
N SER A 541 -26.38 -17.97 -0.11
CA SER A 541 -26.64 -16.53 -0.04
C SER A 541 -28.04 -16.19 0.43
N VAL A 542 -28.18 -15.03 1.05
CA VAL A 542 -29.47 -14.49 1.50
C VAL A 542 -29.43 -12.97 1.49
N THR A 543 -30.54 -12.36 1.10
CA THR A 543 -30.75 -10.91 1.19
C THR A 543 -31.87 -10.65 2.18
N THR A 544 -31.59 -9.87 3.22
CA THR A 544 -32.54 -9.55 4.29
C THR A 544 -32.30 -8.12 4.79
N THR A 545 -33.12 -7.63 5.73
CA THR A 545 -32.89 -6.32 6.38
C THR A 545 -31.97 -6.47 7.59
N GLU A 546 -31.23 -5.41 7.95
CA GLU A 546 -30.30 -5.38 9.10
C GLU A 546 -30.92 -5.97 10.38
N SER A 547 -32.20 -5.67 10.65
CA SER A 547 -32.95 -6.17 11.81
C SER A 547 -33.25 -7.67 11.82
N LYS A 548 -33.23 -8.32 10.65
CA LYS A 548 -33.63 -9.74 10.48
C LYS A 548 -32.44 -10.66 10.19
N VAL A 549 -31.21 -10.13 10.09
CA VAL A 549 -30.02 -10.94 9.85
C VAL A 549 -29.85 -11.99 10.96
N PHE A 550 -29.56 -13.24 10.58
CA PHE A 550 -29.41 -14.41 11.47
C PHE A 550 -30.67 -14.86 12.23
N THR A 551 -31.86 -14.40 11.84
CA THR A 551 -33.12 -15.00 12.32
C THR A 551 -33.33 -16.39 11.71
N LYS A 552 -34.16 -17.22 12.36
CA LYS A 552 -34.53 -18.56 11.85
C LYS A 552 -35.14 -18.48 10.45
N GLU A 553 -36.02 -17.50 10.23
CA GLU A 553 -36.63 -17.21 8.93
C GLU A 553 -35.59 -16.88 7.85
N THR A 554 -34.55 -16.11 8.18
CA THR A 554 -33.46 -15.81 7.24
C THR A 554 -32.62 -17.05 6.91
N LEU A 555 -32.37 -17.93 7.88
CA LEU A 555 -31.63 -19.18 7.66
C LEU A 555 -32.41 -20.16 6.75
N GLU A 556 -33.73 -20.26 6.92
CA GLU A 556 -34.59 -21.10 6.08
C GLU A 556 -34.73 -20.54 4.65
N ASN A 557 -34.73 -19.22 4.51
CA ASN A 557 -34.80 -18.52 3.23
C ASN A 557 -33.47 -18.44 2.46
N MET A 558 -32.37 -19.00 3.00
CA MET A 558 -31.08 -18.97 2.30
C MET A 558 -31.15 -19.75 0.99
N LYS A 559 -30.62 -19.15 -0.08
CA LYS A 559 -30.46 -19.77 -1.39
C LYS A 559 -29.15 -20.53 -1.40
N ASN A 560 -29.23 -21.86 -1.39
CA ASN A 560 -28.08 -22.75 -1.49
C ASN A 560 -28.07 -23.49 -2.83
N GLY A 561 -26.90 -24.02 -3.19
CA GLY A 561 -26.73 -24.88 -4.34
C GLY A 561 -25.26 -25.21 -4.57
N ILE A 562 -25.02 -26.22 -5.41
CA ILE A 562 -23.69 -26.53 -5.96
C ILE A 562 -23.80 -26.55 -7.48
N GLU A 563 -22.91 -25.89 -8.19
CA GLU A 563 -22.80 -25.87 -9.66
C GLU A 563 -21.46 -26.49 -10.06
N HIS A 564 -21.51 -27.51 -10.91
CA HIS A 564 -20.39 -28.18 -11.53
C HIS A 564 -20.32 -27.74 -12.98
N SER A 565 -19.15 -27.32 -13.44
CA SER A 565 -18.91 -26.91 -14.82
C SER A 565 -17.73 -27.68 -15.39
N ILE A 566 -17.97 -28.40 -16.49
CA ILE A 566 -16.99 -29.22 -17.18
C ILE A 566 -16.93 -28.76 -18.64
N PRO A 567 -16.15 -27.71 -18.94
CA PRO A 567 -15.89 -27.32 -20.32
C PRO A 567 -14.81 -28.23 -20.93
N VAL A 568 -15.17 -28.86 -22.04
CA VAL A 568 -14.28 -29.64 -22.89
C VAL A 568 -14.07 -28.87 -24.19
N SER A 569 -12.83 -28.67 -24.62
CA SER A 569 -12.55 -28.02 -25.89
C SER A 569 -11.28 -28.53 -26.53
N ALA A 570 -11.22 -28.48 -27.85
CA ALA A 570 -10.03 -28.76 -28.64
C ALA A 570 -9.83 -27.61 -29.63
N SER A 571 -8.58 -27.21 -29.87
CA SER A 571 -8.26 -26.15 -30.84
C SER A 571 -7.36 -26.72 -31.94
N PHE A 572 -7.78 -26.50 -33.18
CA PHE A 572 -7.14 -26.98 -34.38
C PHE A 572 -6.81 -25.80 -35.29
N ASN A 573 -5.53 -25.63 -35.62
CA ASN A 573 -5.12 -24.69 -36.65
C ASN A 573 -5.16 -25.38 -38.02
N LEU A 574 -6.14 -25.01 -38.84
CA LEU A 574 -6.30 -25.46 -40.22
C LEU A 574 -5.57 -24.50 -41.15
N PHE A 575 -4.76 -25.05 -42.06
CA PHE A 575 -4.01 -24.29 -43.07
C PHE A 575 -3.10 -23.19 -42.48
N ASN A 576 -2.78 -23.22 -41.19
CA ASN A 576 -2.04 -22.19 -40.45
C ASN A 576 -2.73 -20.82 -40.29
N TYR A 577 -3.90 -20.61 -40.88
CA TYR A 577 -4.60 -19.30 -40.88
C TYR A 577 -5.97 -19.33 -40.21
N ILE A 578 -6.57 -20.51 -40.04
CA ILE A 578 -7.94 -20.67 -39.54
C ILE A 578 -7.89 -21.51 -38.28
N ASN A 579 -8.20 -20.90 -37.13
CA ASN A 579 -8.31 -21.63 -35.88
C ASN A 579 -9.77 -22.10 -35.69
N VAL A 580 -9.98 -23.41 -35.66
CA VAL A 580 -11.27 -24.04 -35.38
C VAL A 580 -11.23 -24.65 -33.99
N THR A 581 -12.17 -24.23 -33.14
CA THR A 581 -12.26 -24.65 -31.74
C THR A 581 -13.64 -25.22 -31.47
N PRO A 582 -13.85 -26.53 -31.63
CA PRO A 582 -15.01 -27.21 -31.05
C PRO A 582 -14.93 -27.19 -29.51
N SER A 583 -16.08 -26.97 -28.88
CA SER A 583 -16.24 -27.04 -27.44
C SER A 583 -17.60 -27.64 -27.07
N ALA A 584 -17.62 -28.37 -25.96
CA ALA A 584 -18.81 -28.90 -25.32
C ALA A 584 -18.74 -28.51 -23.86
N ASN A 585 -19.77 -27.85 -23.35
CA ASN A 585 -19.83 -27.47 -21.94
C ASN A 585 -20.98 -28.21 -21.27
N TYR A 586 -20.65 -29.04 -20.29
CA TYR A 586 -21.62 -29.70 -19.42
C TYR A 586 -21.65 -28.98 -18.07
N THR A 587 -22.82 -28.54 -17.66
CA THR A 587 -23.07 -27.89 -16.37
C THR A 587 -24.10 -28.69 -15.60
N GLU A 588 -23.82 -28.99 -14.34
CA GLU A 588 -24.73 -29.71 -13.45
C GLU A 588 -24.93 -28.92 -12.16
N LYS A 589 -26.17 -28.82 -11.70
CA LYS A 589 -26.59 -28.03 -10.56
C LYS A 589 -27.25 -28.96 -9.55
N TRP A 590 -26.75 -28.98 -8.33
CA TRP A 590 -27.35 -29.69 -7.20
C TRP A 590 -28.08 -28.71 -6.30
N TYR A 591 -29.33 -29.06 -6.02
CA TYR A 591 -30.24 -28.32 -5.17
C TYR A 591 -30.73 -29.18 -4.02
N PHE A 592 -30.94 -28.52 -2.89
CA PHE A 592 -31.33 -29.17 -1.63
C PHE A 592 -32.77 -28.89 -1.23
N LYS A 593 -33.47 -28.06 -2.02
CA LYS A 593 -34.86 -27.68 -1.81
C LYS A 593 -35.58 -27.44 -3.12
N LYS A 594 -36.87 -27.76 -3.14
CA LYS A 594 -37.82 -27.37 -4.19
C LYS A 594 -39.08 -26.77 -3.56
N VAL A 595 -39.71 -25.84 -4.25
CA VAL A 595 -40.97 -25.21 -3.83
C VAL A 595 -41.98 -25.41 -4.94
N GLU A 596 -43.06 -26.09 -4.61
CA GLU A 596 -44.18 -26.35 -5.52
C GLU A 596 -45.35 -25.44 -5.15
N TYR A 597 -46.25 -25.27 -6.11
CA TYR A 597 -47.45 -24.44 -5.94
C TYR A 597 -48.68 -25.28 -6.25
N GLU A 598 -49.72 -25.11 -5.45
CA GLU A 598 -50.99 -25.83 -5.60
C GLU A 598 -52.16 -24.86 -5.72
N TRP A 599 -53.03 -25.10 -6.70
CA TRP A 599 -54.26 -24.32 -6.84
C TRP A 599 -55.24 -24.68 -5.74
N ASN A 600 -55.63 -23.69 -4.94
CA ASN A 600 -56.66 -23.87 -3.92
C ASN A 600 -58.02 -23.44 -4.51
N PRO A 601 -58.92 -24.40 -4.80
CA PRO A 601 -60.21 -24.10 -5.42
C PRO A 601 -61.17 -23.36 -4.47
N VAL A 602 -60.87 -23.30 -3.17
CA VAL A 602 -61.70 -22.62 -2.16
C VAL A 602 -61.35 -21.14 -2.05
N THR A 603 -60.06 -20.79 -2.15
CA THR A 603 -59.59 -19.40 -1.98
C THR A 603 -59.39 -18.66 -3.31
N ASN A 604 -59.58 -19.35 -4.45
CA ASN A 604 -59.30 -18.85 -5.81
C ASN A 604 -57.90 -18.21 -5.93
N LYS A 605 -56.96 -18.75 -5.16
CA LYS A 605 -55.55 -18.36 -5.15
C LYS A 605 -54.74 -19.63 -5.25
N THR A 606 -53.54 -19.52 -5.79
CA THR A 606 -52.62 -20.65 -5.67
C THR A 606 -51.66 -20.42 -4.52
N ASP A 607 -51.67 -21.41 -3.63
CA ASP A 607 -50.93 -21.46 -2.41
C ASP A 607 -49.53 -22.02 -2.68
N THR A 608 -48.58 -21.59 -1.87
CA THR A 608 -47.21 -22.10 -1.94
C THR A 608 -47.13 -23.29 -1.01
N LEU A 609 -46.82 -24.47 -1.56
CA LEU A 609 -46.63 -25.67 -0.74
C LEU A 609 -45.41 -25.50 0.16
N PRO A 610 -45.39 -26.17 1.33
CA PRO A 610 -44.21 -26.21 2.19
C PRO A 610 -42.97 -26.63 1.39
N THR A 611 -41.85 -25.97 1.67
CA THR A 611 -40.57 -26.25 1.01
C THR A 611 -40.18 -27.71 1.23
N ASN A 612 -40.00 -28.46 0.14
CA ASN A 612 -39.59 -29.86 0.19
C ASN A 612 -38.05 -29.95 0.11
N TYR A 613 -37.43 -30.44 1.19
CA TYR A 613 -35.99 -30.64 1.29
C TYR A 613 -35.60 -32.04 0.78
N GLY A 614 -34.65 -32.09 -0.16
CA GLY A 614 -34.19 -33.32 -0.79
C GLY A 614 -33.06 -33.04 -1.77
N PHE A 615 -32.42 -34.08 -2.32
CA PHE A 615 -31.36 -33.91 -3.30
C PHE A 615 -31.92 -33.92 -4.72
N TYR A 616 -31.78 -32.79 -5.42
CA TYR A 616 -32.27 -32.62 -6.78
C TYR A 616 -31.11 -32.20 -7.69
N ARG A 617 -30.94 -32.88 -8.82
CA ARG A 617 -29.88 -32.58 -9.79
C ARG A 617 -30.49 -32.10 -11.10
N LEU A 618 -29.99 -30.99 -11.63
CA LEU A 618 -30.36 -30.45 -12.94
C LEU A 618 -29.10 -30.33 -13.76
N TYR A 619 -29.08 -30.88 -14.97
CA TYR A 619 -27.94 -30.75 -15.88
C TYR A 619 -28.36 -30.06 -17.16
N ASN A 620 -27.41 -29.33 -17.75
CA ASN A 620 -27.52 -28.73 -19.06
C ASN A 620 -26.20 -28.85 -19.81
N TYR A 621 -26.30 -28.96 -21.12
CA TYR A 621 -25.16 -29.09 -22.02
C TYR A 621 -25.34 -28.18 -23.22
N ASN A 622 -24.23 -27.61 -23.69
CA ASN A 622 -24.18 -26.88 -24.94
C ASN A 622 -22.99 -27.34 -25.78
N PHE A 623 -23.15 -27.28 -27.08
CA PHE A 623 -22.11 -27.60 -28.05
C PHE A 623 -21.86 -26.37 -28.89
N SER A 624 -20.60 -26.02 -29.11
CA SER A 624 -20.26 -24.93 -30.02
C SER A 624 -19.02 -25.23 -30.83
N VAL A 625 -18.96 -24.67 -32.03
CA VAL A 625 -17.80 -24.73 -32.91
C VAL A 625 -17.51 -23.31 -33.35
N SER A 626 -16.38 -22.76 -32.89
CA SER A 626 -15.94 -21.41 -33.27
C SER A 626 -14.76 -21.45 -34.22
N THR A 627 -14.83 -20.63 -35.25
CA THR A 627 -13.78 -20.43 -36.26
C THR A 627 -13.34 -18.98 -36.22
N SER A 628 -12.04 -18.73 -36.11
CA SER A 628 -11.45 -17.39 -36.14
C SER A 628 -10.25 -17.33 -37.05
N THR A 629 -10.06 -16.21 -37.74
CA THR A 629 -8.85 -15.93 -38.54
C THR A 629 -8.40 -14.50 -38.29
N THR A 630 -7.13 -14.20 -38.57
CA THR A 630 -6.57 -12.85 -38.48
C THR A 630 -6.09 -12.42 -39.86
N ILE A 631 -6.70 -11.36 -40.39
CA ILE A 631 -6.42 -10.79 -41.70
C ILE A 631 -5.63 -9.50 -41.49
N TYR A 632 -4.42 -9.45 -42.03
CA TYR A 632 -3.58 -8.26 -41.98
C TYR A 632 -3.67 -7.49 -43.31
N GLY A 633 -4.11 -6.24 -43.25
CA GLY A 633 -3.98 -5.26 -44.33
C GLY A 633 -2.89 -4.26 -44.00
N MET A 634 -1.92 -4.07 -44.90
CA MET A 634 -0.87 -3.05 -44.74
C MET A 634 -0.84 -2.15 -45.96
N PHE A 635 -1.15 -0.88 -45.76
CA PHE A 635 -1.04 0.17 -46.77
C PHE A 635 0.26 0.94 -46.53
N ASP A 636 1.27 0.63 -47.33
CA ASP A 636 2.58 1.28 -47.28
C ASP A 636 2.63 2.46 -48.26
N PHE A 637 2.75 3.67 -47.72
CA PHE A 637 2.82 4.90 -48.50
C PHE A 637 4.24 5.29 -48.88
N THR A 638 5.27 4.63 -48.30
CA THR A 638 6.68 4.90 -48.59
C THR A 638 7.10 4.46 -49.99
N LYS A 639 6.38 3.50 -50.59
CA LYS A 639 6.64 3.00 -51.95
C LYS A 639 6.54 4.07 -53.04
N LYS A 640 5.73 5.12 -52.82
CA LYS A 640 5.57 6.23 -53.77
C LYS A 640 6.53 7.39 -53.48
N ARG A 641 6.78 7.68 -52.20
CA ARG A 641 7.60 8.80 -51.70
C ARG A 641 8.04 8.54 -50.25
N ARG A 642 9.36 8.53 -50.00
CA ARG A 642 9.95 8.22 -48.68
C ARG A 642 9.85 9.38 -47.67
N ASP A 643 9.59 10.59 -48.12
CA ASP A 643 9.45 11.84 -47.35
C ASP A 643 8.06 12.04 -46.72
N ARG A 644 7.14 11.08 -46.90
CA ARG A 644 5.79 11.20 -46.36
C ARG A 644 5.77 11.08 -44.84
N LYS A 645 5.10 12.05 -44.19
CA LYS A 645 4.89 12.06 -42.73
C LYS A 645 4.22 10.78 -42.24
N ILE A 646 3.25 10.25 -42.99
CA ILE A 646 2.64 8.94 -42.73
C ILE A 646 3.34 7.92 -43.60
N GLN A 647 4.00 6.95 -42.97
CA GLN A 647 4.76 5.92 -43.66
C GLN A 647 3.89 4.72 -44.04
N ALA A 648 3.15 4.17 -43.08
CA ALA A 648 2.29 3.02 -43.33
C ALA A 648 1.07 3.02 -42.40
N ILE A 649 -0.05 2.50 -42.88
CA ILE A 649 -1.23 2.19 -42.08
C ILE A 649 -1.41 0.68 -42.07
N ARG A 650 -1.48 0.09 -40.88
CA ARG A 650 -1.75 -1.33 -40.67
C ARG A 650 -3.15 -1.48 -40.09
N HIS A 651 -3.96 -2.28 -40.76
CA HIS A 651 -5.27 -2.68 -40.31
C HIS A 651 -5.26 -4.19 -40.02
N THR A 652 -5.60 -4.60 -38.81
CA THR A 652 -5.72 -6.01 -38.43
C THR A 652 -7.19 -6.32 -38.18
N LEU A 653 -7.79 -7.19 -39.00
CA LEU A 653 -9.16 -7.66 -38.82
C LEU A 653 -9.14 -9.08 -38.25
N THR A 654 -9.93 -9.32 -37.21
CA THR A 654 -10.11 -10.64 -36.61
C THR A 654 -11.59 -11.02 -36.70
N PRO A 655 -12.06 -11.53 -37.84
CA PRO A 655 -13.39 -12.10 -37.94
C PRO A 655 -13.46 -13.44 -37.18
N SER A 656 -14.57 -13.66 -36.48
CA SER A 656 -14.91 -14.90 -35.81
C SER A 656 -16.35 -15.29 -36.08
N ILE A 657 -16.60 -16.52 -36.46
CA ILE A 657 -17.93 -17.10 -36.60
C ILE A 657 -18.02 -18.31 -35.68
N GLY A 658 -19.07 -18.42 -34.88
CA GLY A 658 -19.27 -19.53 -33.96
C GLY A 658 -20.68 -20.06 -34.00
N PHE A 659 -20.85 -21.34 -34.29
CA PHE A 659 -22.13 -22.01 -34.21
C PHE A 659 -22.29 -22.59 -32.81
N SER A 660 -23.39 -22.29 -32.14
CA SER A 660 -23.74 -22.86 -30.83
C SER A 660 -25.12 -23.51 -30.87
N TYR A 661 -25.22 -24.68 -30.25
CA TYR A 661 -26.46 -25.42 -30.09
C TYR A 661 -26.71 -25.69 -28.60
N ALA A 662 -27.90 -25.33 -28.14
CA ALA A 662 -28.40 -25.71 -26.83
C ALA A 662 -29.79 -26.35 -26.99
N PRO A 663 -30.03 -27.54 -26.41
CA PRO A 663 -31.34 -28.18 -26.44
C PRO A 663 -32.32 -27.46 -25.52
N ASP A 664 -33.60 -27.81 -25.65
CA ASP A 664 -34.64 -27.31 -24.75
C ASP A 664 -34.68 -28.13 -23.47
N PHE A 665 -34.40 -27.49 -22.33
CA PHE A 665 -34.47 -28.13 -21.01
C PHE A 665 -35.84 -28.00 -20.32
N SER A 666 -36.83 -27.40 -21.00
CA SER A 666 -38.22 -27.38 -20.55
C SER A 666 -39.04 -28.60 -20.94
N ASP A 667 -38.47 -29.48 -21.78
CA ASP A 667 -39.06 -30.77 -22.15
C ASP A 667 -39.41 -31.58 -20.88
N PRO A 668 -40.67 -32.09 -20.75
CA PRO A 668 -41.11 -32.86 -19.59
C PRO A 668 -40.19 -34.03 -19.20
N LYS A 669 -39.42 -34.60 -20.15
CA LYS A 669 -38.46 -35.68 -19.86
C LYS A 669 -37.40 -35.29 -18.82
N TYR A 670 -37.10 -34.01 -18.66
CA TYR A 670 -36.13 -33.53 -17.67
C TYR A 670 -36.76 -33.21 -16.30
N GLY A 671 -38.08 -32.98 -16.25
CA GLY A 671 -38.78 -32.64 -15.00
C GLY A 671 -38.32 -31.32 -14.34
N TYR A 672 -37.67 -30.42 -15.10
CA TYR A 672 -37.17 -29.15 -14.55
C TYR A 672 -38.28 -28.10 -14.43
N TYR A 673 -39.32 -28.21 -15.24
CA TYR A 673 -40.44 -27.28 -15.32
C TYR A 673 -41.75 -28.01 -15.08
N LEU A 674 -42.64 -27.38 -14.33
CA LEU A 674 -44.01 -27.82 -14.06
C LEU A 674 -44.99 -26.74 -14.52
N THR A 675 -46.21 -27.15 -14.86
CA THR A 675 -47.30 -26.24 -15.14
C THR A 675 -48.18 -26.07 -13.91
N ARG A 676 -48.61 -24.84 -13.65
CA ARG A 676 -49.54 -24.50 -12.56
C ARG A 676 -50.70 -23.71 -13.14
N GLN A 677 -51.91 -23.97 -12.65
CA GLN A 677 -53.08 -23.13 -12.92
C GLN A 677 -52.97 -21.82 -12.12
N THR A 678 -53.07 -20.69 -12.82
CA THR A 678 -52.92 -19.34 -12.25
C THR A 678 -54.22 -18.58 -12.05
N ASP A 679 -55.31 -19.02 -12.70
CA ASP A 679 -56.59 -18.34 -12.63
C ASP A 679 -57.75 -19.36 -12.66
N SER A 680 -58.91 -18.92 -12.17
CA SER A 680 -60.20 -19.63 -12.17
C SER A 680 -60.64 -20.05 -13.58
N THR A 681 -60.13 -19.38 -14.62
CA THR A 681 -60.39 -19.65 -16.05
C THR A 681 -59.58 -20.81 -16.65
N GLY A 682 -58.74 -21.49 -15.86
CA GLY A 682 -57.94 -22.64 -16.35
C GLY A 682 -56.65 -22.25 -17.06
N ARG A 683 -56.16 -21.01 -16.90
CA ARG A 683 -54.90 -20.56 -17.50
C ARG A 683 -53.69 -21.16 -16.78
N PHE A 684 -52.87 -21.92 -17.50
CA PHE A 684 -51.64 -22.51 -16.98
C PHE A 684 -50.41 -21.61 -17.24
N THR A 685 -49.52 -21.52 -16.27
CA THR A 685 -48.19 -20.92 -16.41
C THR A 685 -47.12 -21.94 -16.06
N THR A 686 -46.06 -21.99 -16.86
CA THR A 686 -44.89 -22.84 -16.60
C THR A 686 -43.99 -22.17 -15.57
N TYR A 687 -43.61 -22.90 -14.53
CA TYR A 687 -42.65 -22.48 -13.52
C TYR A 687 -41.65 -23.61 -13.26
N SER A 688 -40.51 -23.29 -12.67
CA SER A 688 -39.60 -24.31 -12.17
C SER A 688 -39.61 -24.34 -10.65
N PRO A 689 -39.86 -25.50 -10.01
CA PRO A 689 -39.80 -25.66 -8.56
C PRO A 689 -38.43 -25.32 -7.94
N TYR A 690 -37.39 -25.29 -8.76
CA TYR A 690 -35.99 -25.10 -8.34
C TYR A 690 -35.53 -23.64 -8.43
N ALA A 691 -36.37 -22.72 -8.92
CA ALA A 691 -36.01 -21.31 -9.14
C ALA A 691 -35.64 -20.53 -7.86
N VAL A 692 -36.02 -21.05 -6.68
CA VAL A 692 -35.71 -20.47 -5.37
C VAL A 692 -34.24 -20.62 -4.94
N ASN A 693 -33.46 -21.44 -5.66
CA ASN A 693 -32.07 -21.77 -5.32
C ASN A 693 -31.04 -20.79 -5.93
N ALA A 694 -29.76 -20.99 -5.61
CA ALA A 694 -28.70 -20.02 -5.91
C ALA A 694 -28.33 -19.87 -7.41
N TYR A 695 -28.41 -20.93 -8.22
CA TYR A 695 -27.85 -20.97 -9.59
C TYR A 695 -28.87 -20.87 -10.73
N GLY A 696 -30.14 -20.64 -10.43
CA GLY A 696 -31.21 -20.60 -11.43
C GLY A 696 -31.36 -21.91 -12.21
N VAL A 697 -32.32 -21.97 -13.11
CA VAL A 697 -32.68 -23.22 -13.80
C VAL A 697 -32.13 -23.22 -15.23
N PRO A 698 -31.80 -24.39 -15.82
CA PRO A 698 -31.48 -24.49 -17.24
C PRO A 698 -32.52 -23.77 -18.09
N SER A 699 -32.08 -23.04 -19.11
CA SER A 699 -32.97 -22.22 -19.95
C SER A 699 -34.00 -23.08 -20.69
N SER A 700 -35.23 -22.60 -20.72
CA SER A 700 -36.28 -23.09 -21.61
C SER A 700 -36.04 -22.63 -23.05
N GLY A 701 -36.39 -23.48 -24.02
CA GLY A 701 -36.31 -23.19 -25.45
C GLY A 701 -35.07 -23.81 -26.10
N ARG A 702 -35.30 -24.43 -27.26
CA ARG A 702 -34.23 -24.94 -28.13
C ARG A 702 -33.58 -23.75 -28.85
N SER A 703 -32.25 -23.67 -28.88
CA SER A 703 -31.55 -22.63 -29.62
C SER A 703 -30.42 -23.19 -30.49
N MET A 704 -30.32 -22.65 -31.70
CA MET A 704 -29.20 -22.91 -32.59
C MET A 704 -28.78 -21.57 -33.18
N SER A 705 -27.72 -20.98 -32.65
CA SER A 705 -27.28 -19.64 -33.02
C SER A 705 -25.96 -19.64 -33.77
N MET A 706 -25.89 -18.86 -34.85
CA MET A 706 -24.64 -18.45 -35.49
C MET A 706 -24.23 -17.10 -34.91
N ASN A 707 -23.23 -17.12 -34.05
CA ASN A 707 -22.57 -15.95 -33.50
C ASN A 707 -21.55 -15.44 -34.51
N PHE A 708 -21.54 -14.13 -34.77
CA PHE A 708 -20.54 -13.50 -35.59
C PHE A 708 -19.95 -12.32 -34.83
N SER A 709 -18.63 -12.16 -34.91
CA SER A 709 -17.96 -10.98 -34.41
C SER A 709 -16.83 -10.57 -35.32
N LEU A 710 -16.65 -9.27 -35.48
CA LEU A 710 -15.57 -8.67 -36.24
C LEU A 710 -14.86 -7.69 -35.32
N SER A 711 -13.60 -7.96 -34.99
CA SER A 711 -12.73 -7.02 -34.27
C SER A 711 -11.73 -6.42 -35.24
N GLN A 712 -11.53 -5.11 -35.17
CA GLN A 712 -10.64 -4.33 -36.02
C GLN A 712 -9.69 -3.51 -35.14
N ASN A 713 -8.40 -3.54 -35.46
CA ASN A 713 -7.40 -2.65 -34.89
C ASN A 713 -6.70 -1.88 -36.02
N LEU A 714 -6.55 -0.56 -35.86
CA LEU A 714 -5.93 0.32 -36.85
C LEU A 714 -4.73 1.06 -36.24
N GLU A 715 -3.55 0.85 -36.82
CA GLU A 715 -2.30 1.49 -36.42
C GLU A 715 -1.65 2.23 -37.59
N MET A 716 -0.90 3.27 -37.26
CA MET A 716 -0.19 4.09 -38.23
C MET A 716 1.27 4.26 -37.81
N LYS A 717 2.18 4.20 -38.78
CA LYS A 717 3.58 4.60 -38.64
C LYS A 717 3.76 6.00 -39.19
N VAL A 718 4.35 6.89 -38.39
CA VAL A 718 4.62 8.29 -38.72
C VAL A 718 6.11 8.55 -38.60
N LEU A 719 6.69 9.36 -39.48
CA LEU A 719 8.09 9.78 -39.40
C LEU A 719 8.32 10.59 -38.09
N SER A 720 9.26 10.16 -37.26
CA SER A 720 9.61 10.90 -36.03
C SER A 720 10.60 12.01 -36.36
N LYS A 721 10.34 13.24 -35.87
CA LYS A 721 11.30 14.35 -35.97
C LYS A 721 12.35 14.36 -34.85
N ARG A 722 12.18 13.55 -33.81
CA ARG A 722 12.93 13.62 -32.54
C ARG A 722 13.80 12.39 -32.23
N ASP A 723 13.64 11.31 -32.99
CA ASP A 723 14.25 10.02 -32.67
C ASP A 723 15.09 9.52 -33.86
N THR A 724 16.33 9.11 -33.60
CA THR A 724 17.29 8.58 -34.57
C THR A 724 16.80 7.28 -35.23
N SER A 725 15.76 6.65 -34.68
CA SER A 725 15.05 5.49 -35.26
C SER A 725 14.11 5.82 -36.43
N GLY A 726 13.85 7.11 -36.71
CA GLY A 726 13.11 7.59 -37.88
C GLY A 726 11.59 7.34 -37.89
N VAL A 727 11.00 6.48 -37.03
CA VAL A 727 9.57 6.12 -37.14
C VAL A 727 8.87 5.95 -35.78
N LYS A 728 7.74 6.62 -35.58
CA LYS A 728 6.82 6.50 -34.43
C LYS A 728 5.55 5.74 -34.81
N LYS A 729 5.18 4.71 -34.03
CA LYS A 729 3.88 4.01 -34.17
C LYS A 729 2.81 4.70 -33.33
N ILE A 730 1.63 4.91 -33.91
CA ILE A 730 0.45 5.52 -33.28
C ILE A 730 -0.74 4.60 -33.52
N LYS A 731 -1.44 4.22 -32.46
CA LYS A 731 -2.72 3.50 -32.58
C LYS A 731 -3.82 4.52 -32.86
N LEU A 732 -4.56 4.33 -33.95
CA LEU A 732 -5.70 5.19 -34.31
C LEU A 732 -7.01 4.60 -33.78
N ILE A 733 -7.12 3.28 -33.78
CA ILE A 733 -8.22 2.51 -33.21
C ILE A 733 -7.59 1.33 -32.48
N ASP A 734 -7.72 1.30 -31.15
CA ASP A 734 -7.24 0.16 -30.37
C ASP A 734 -8.12 -1.07 -30.63
N GLU A 735 -9.43 -0.86 -30.67
CA GLU A 735 -10.40 -1.89 -31.00
C GLU A 735 -11.71 -1.27 -31.49
N LEU A 736 -12.18 -1.71 -32.66
CA LEU A 736 -13.56 -1.58 -33.11
C LEU A 736 -14.13 -2.99 -33.23
N ARG A 737 -15.08 -3.34 -32.36
CA ARG A 737 -15.72 -4.66 -32.35
C ARG A 737 -17.21 -4.53 -32.59
N ALA A 738 -17.70 -5.26 -33.58
CA ALA A 738 -19.13 -5.48 -33.82
C ALA A 738 -19.43 -6.95 -33.57
N SER A 739 -20.48 -7.26 -32.81
CA SER A 739 -20.89 -8.63 -32.53
C SER A 739 -22.41 -8.79 -32.52
N GLY A 740 -22.88 -9.92 -33.00
CA GLY A 740 -24.29 -10.29 -33.03
C GLY A 740 -24.44 -11.81 -33.16
N SER A 741 -25.67 -12.29 -33.10
CA SER A 741 -25.99 -13.71 -33.25
C SER A 741 -27.29 -13.87 -34.02
N TYR A 742 -27.41 -14.95 -34.79
CA TYR A 742 -28.61 -15.30 -35.52
C TYR A 742 -29.10 -16.67 -35.07
N ASN A 743 -30.27 -16.76 -34.43
CA ASN A 743 -30.87 -18.00 -33.96
C ASN A 743 -31.79 -18.61 -35.02
N PHE A 744 -31.39 -19.74 -35.60
CA PHE A 744 -32.13 -20.45 -36.63
C PHE A 744 -33.42 -21.11 -36.12
N LEU A 745 -33.49 -21.40 -34.81
CA LEU A 745 -34.61 -22.10 -34.18
C LEU A 745 -35.60 -21.16 -33.48
N ALA A 746 -35.41 -19.84 -33.55
CA ALA A 746 -36.38 -18.89 -33.00
C ALA A 746 -37.60 -18.74 -33.94
N ASP A 747 -38.80 -18.79 -33.37
CA ASP A 747 -40.07 -18.63 -34.10
C ASP A 747 -40.21 -17.24 -34.74
N SER A 748 -39.68 -16.21 -34.08
CA SER A 748 -39.61 -14.83 -34.58
C SER A 748 -38.38 -14.12 -34.01
N MET A 749 -38.02 -12.97 -34.60
CA MET A 749 -36.90 -12.14 -34.14
C MET A 749 -35.55 -12.90 -34.07
N ARG A 750 -35.22 -13.59 -35.16
CA ARG A 750 -34.04 -14.48 -35.26
C ARG A 750 -32.69 -13.77 -35.06
N LEU A 751 -32.57 -12.49 -35.37
CA LEU A 751 -31.31 -11.72 -35.25
C LEU A 751 -31.21 -11.03 -33.89
N SER A 752 -30.20 -11.33 -33.08
CA SER A 752 -30.01 -10.65 -31.80
C SER A 752 -29.66 -9.17 -31.97
N THR A 753 -29.71 -8.42 -30.87
CA THR A 753 -29.13 -7.07 -30.83
C THR A 753 -27.66 -7.11 -31.23
N ILE A 754 -27.20 -6.10 -31.96
CA ILE A 754 -25.82 -5.93 -32.40
C ILE A 754 -25.10 -5.05 -31.38
N SER A 755 -24.07 -5.60 -30.74
CA SER A 755 -23.22 -4.86 -29.81
C SER A 755 -22.02 -4.28 -30.54
N LEU A 756 -21.84 -2.97 -30.44
CA LEU A 756 -20.74 -2.19 -30.99
C LEU A 756 -19.89 -1.66 -29.84
N SER A 757 -18.58 -1.90 -29.88
CA SER A 757 -17.62 -1.29 -28.97
C SER A 757 -16.47 -0.68 -29.76
N PHE A 758 -16.13 0.57 -29.44
CA PHE A 758 -15.07 1.32 -30.07
C PHE A 758 -14.19 1.94 -28.97
N ARG A 759 -12.89 1.64 -29.04
CA ARG A 759 -11.89 2.17 -28.13
C ARG A 759 -10.71 2.74 -28.92
N THR A 760 -10.26 3.92 -28.52
CA THR A 760 -9.03 4.50 -29.04
C THR A 760 -8.30 5.34 -27.99
N THR A 761 -6.99 5.14 -27.87
CA THR A 761 -6.08 6.04 -27.17
C THR A 761 -5.23 6.82 -28.17
N LEU A 762 -5.59 8.07 -28.41
CA LEU A 762 -4.84 8.98 -29.27
C LEU A 762 -3.77 9.70 -28.42
N PHE A 763 -2.55 9.79 -28.94
CA PHE A 763 -1.45 10.56 -28.33
C PHE A 763 -1.15 10.25 -26.85
N ASN A 764 -1.43 9.03 -26.38
CA ASN A 764 -1.25 8.52 -25.00
C ASN A 764 -2.07 9.22 -23.89
N ASN A 765 -2.63 10.40 -24.13
CA ASN A 765 -3.32 11.20 -23.11
C ASN A 765 -4.81 11.43 -23.42
N PHE A 766 -5.30 10.96 -24.57
CA PHE A 766 -6.68 11.11 -25.03
C PHE A 766 -7.32 9.74 -25.22
N GLY A 767 -8.25 9.37 -24.35
CA GLY A 767 -9.00 8.12 -24.45
C GLY A 767 -10.45 8.37 -24.85
N ILE A 768 -10.92 7.70 -25.90
CA ILE A 768 -12.34 7.57 -26.22
C ILE A 768 -12.74 6.11 -26.03
N ASN A 769 -13.83 5.89 -25.33
CA ASN A 769 -14.52 4.61 -25.27
C ASN A 769 -16.00 4.84 -25.60
N LEU A 770 -16.51 4.11 -26.59
CA LEU A 770 -17.89 4.14 -27.02
C LEU A 770 -18.42 2.70 -27.04
N SER A 771 -19.56 2.49 -26.40
CA SER A 771 -20.31 1.25 -26.45
C SER A 771 -21.73 1.55 -26.90
N ALA A 772 -22.29 0.73 -27.78
CA ALA A 772 -23.67 0.86 -28.25
C ALA A 772 -24.30 -0.51 -28.49
N THR A 773 -25.59 -0.62 -28.19
CA THR A 773 -26.38 -1.82 -28.46
C THR A 773 -27.52 -1.45 -29.40
N LEU A 774 -27.44 -1.96 -30.62
CA LEU A 774 -28.41 -1.73 -31.68
C LEU A 774 -29.41 -2.89 -31.71
N ASP A 775 -30.69 -2.57 -31.64
CA ASP A 775 -31.78 -3.54 -31.80
C ASP A 775 -32.30 -3.45 -33.23
N PRO A 776 -32.15 -4.51 -34.04
CA PRO A 776 -32.55 -4.49 -35.45
C PRO A 776 -34.07 -4.52 -35.63
N TYR A 777 -34.86 -4.71 -34.58
CA TYR A 777 -36.32 -4.81 -34.66
C TYR A 777 -37.05 -3.52 -34.27
N ARG A 778 -38.23 -3.31 -34.88
CA ARG A 778 -39.16 -2.25 -34.47
C ARG A 778 -39.93 -2.66 -33.22
N VAL A 779 -40.43 -1.66 -32.49
CA VAL A 779 -41.35 -1.86 -31.36
C VAL A 779 -42.68 -1.20 -31.62
N THR A 780 -43.73 -1.76 -31.03
CA THR A 780 -45.04 -1.13 -30.95
C THR A 780 -45.00 0.09 -30.01
N PRO A 781 -46.03 0.96 -30.04
CA PRO A 781 -46.18 2.04 -29.05
C PRO A 781 -46.18 1.54 -27.59
N GLN A 782 -46.57 0.28 -27.36
CA GLN A 782 -46.54 -0.41 -26.07
C GLN A 782 -45.16 -0.97 -25.69
N GLY A 783 -44.13 -0.77 -26.53
CA GLY A 783 -42.77 -1.23 -26.26
C GLY A 783 -42.49 -2.70 -26.58
N VAL A 784 -43.44 -3.40 -27.22
CA VAL A 784 -43.28 -4.82 -27.59
C VAL A 784 -42.56 -4.90 -28.93
N ARG A 785 -41.49 -5.69 -28.99
CA ARG A 785 -40.78 -5.95 -30.26
C ARG A 785 -41.67 -6.79 -31.20
N TYR A 786 -41.61 -6.49 -32.48
CA TYR A 786 -42.23 -7.33 -33.52
C TYR A 786 -41.25 -7.54 -34.67
N ASP A 787 -41.45 -8.61 -35.43
CA ASP A 787 -40.50 -9.12 -36.43
C ASP A 787 -40.47 -8.27 -37.71
N LYS A 788 -40.07 -7.01 -37.59
CA LYS A 788 -39.83 -6.08 -38.69
C LYS A 788 -38.44 -5.48 -38.54
N LEU A 789 -37.53 -5.92 -39.42
CA LEU A 789 -36.16 -5.43 -39.44
C LEU A 789 -36.12 -3.96 -39.86
N PHE A 790 -35.24 -3.21 -39.20
CA PHE A 790 -34.94 -1.81 -39.43
C PHE A 790 -33.44 -1.63 -39.28
N PHE A 791 -32.71 -1.35 -40.37
CA PHE A 791 -31.26 -1.12 -40.36
C PHE A 791 -30.95 0.38 -40.38
N PRO A 792 -29.94 0.87 -39.63
CA PRO A 792 -28.92 0.15 -38.86
C PRO A 792 -29.38 -0.38 -37.47
N GLY A 793 -30.66 -0.28 -37.15
CA GLY A 793 -31.22 -0.68 -35.86
C GLY A 793 -31.42 0.52 -34.95
N ARG A 794 -32.28 0.35 -33.95
CA ARG A 794 -32.50 1.36 -32.91
C ARG A 794 -31.47 1.19 -31.80
N ILE A 795 -30.82 2.27 -31.40
CA ILE A 795 -29.95 2.30 -30.22
C ILE A 795 -30.80 2.09 -28.95
N THR A 796 -30.60 0.96 -28.27
CA THR A 796 -31.26 0.62 -26.99
C THR A 796 -30.49 1.11 -25.78
N SER A 797 -29.17 1.05 -25.87
CA SER A 797 -28.25 1.64 -24.89
C SER A 797 -26.99 2.11 -25.59
N THR A 798 -26.41 3.19 -25.09
CA THR A 798 -25.06 3.62 -25.50
C THR A 798 -24.35 4.34 -24.36
N GLY A 799 -23.06 4.03 -24.18
CA GLY A 799 -22.20 4.60 -23.14
C GLY A 799 -20.95 5.18 -23.79
N TRP A 800 -20.73 6.49 -23.66
CA TRP A 800 -19.61 7.21 -24.24
C TRP A 800 -18.79 7.79 -23.09
N SER A 801 -17.49 7.53 -23.06
CA SER A 801 -16.59 8.21 -22.15
C SER A 801 -15.44 8.82 -22.94
N PHE A 802 -15.25 10.10 -22.74
CA PHE A 802 -14.14 10.88 -23.24
C PHE A 802 -13.26 11.23 -22.05
N GLY A 803 -11.96 10.93 -22.11
CA GLY A 803 -11.01 11.31 -21.06
C GLY A 803 -9.81 11.99 -21.69
N TYR A 804 -9.42 13.16 -21.18
CA TYR A 804 -8.17 13.79 -21.55
C TYR A 804 -7.42 14.27 -20.31
N THR A 805 -6.12 13.98 -20.28
CA THR A 805 -5.21 14.51 -19.25
C THR A 805 -4.19 15.44 -19.90
N PHE A 806 -4.37 16.73 -19.68
CA PHE A 806 -3.33 17.72 -19.94
C PHE A 806 -2.23 17.54 -18.90
N LYS A 807 -0.98 17.53 -19.35
CA LYS A 807 0.21 17.57 -18.48
C LYS A 807 1.12 18.67 -19.00
N SER A 808 1.75 19.41 -18.10
CA SER A 808 2.89 20.27 -18.45
C SER A 808 3.98 19.45 -19.12
N ARG A 809 4.81 20.09 -19.97
CA ARG A 809 5.96 19.42 -20.59
C ARG A 809 6.87 18.91 -19.48
N GLU A 810 7.11 17.60 -19.45
CA GLU A 810 8.23 17.00 -18.71
C GLU A 810 9.54 17.55 -19.29
N ASP A 811 10.03 18.66 -18.73
CA ASP A 811 11.46 18.89 -18.72
C ASP A 811 12.03 18.03 -17.60
N LYS A 812 12.88 17.07 -17.98
CA LYS A 812 13.44 16.02 -17.12
C LYS A 812 14.34 16.54 -15.99
N SER A 813 14.41 17.85 -15.77
CA SER A 813 15.34 18.47 -14.82
C SER A 813 14.76 18.65 -13.42
N THR A 814 13.43 18.67 -13.23
CA THR A 814 12.84 18.68 -11.88
C THR A 814 11.49 17.95 -11.83
N PRO A 815 11.36 16.86 -11.05
CA PRO A 815 10.07 16.24 -10.83
C PRO A 815 9.17 17.15 -10.00
N ALA A 816 7.89 17.18 -10.34
CA ALA A 816 6.86 17.78 -9.50
C ALA A 816 6.79 17.00 -8.17
N VAL A 817 6.64 17.71 -7.05
CA VAL A 817 6.56 17.13 -5.70
C VAL A 817 5.41 16.10 -5.52
N ASN A 818 4.49 16.00 -6.49
CA ASN A 818 3.33 15.09 -6.46
C ASN A 818 3.13 14.24 -7.73
N ASP A 819 4.18 13.88 -8.48
CA ASP A 819 4.04 12.86 -9.55
C ASP A 819 4.17 11.44 -8.98
N ILE A 820 3.04 10.71 -8.95
CA ILE A 820 2.93 9.33 -8.45
C ILE A 820 3.46 8.31 -9.49
N THR A 821 3.93 8.75 -10.65
CA THR A 821 4.30 7.85 -11.74
C THR A 821 5.57 8.25 -12.47
N SER A 822 6.74 7.99 -11.86
CA SER A 822 8.01 7.56 -12.50
C SER A 822 9.24 8.20 -11.85
N ILE A 823 10.25 7.38 -11.53
CA ILE A 823 11.67 7.50 -11.95
C ILE A 823 12.40 6.20 -11.49
N PRO A 824 13.16 5.51 -12.36
CA PRO A 824 14.09 4.43 -11.98
C PRO A 824 15.37 4.94 -11.27
N PRO A 825 16.06 4.09 -10.49
CA PRO A 825 17.01 4.53 -9.43
C PRO A 825 18.40 5.03 -9.87
N GLU A 826 18.66 5.23 -11.15
CA GLU A 826 20.04 5.29 -11.69
C GLU A 826 20.48 6.67 -12.21
N TYR A 827 19.61 7.70 -12.12
CA TYR A 827 19.89 9.06 -12.60
C TYR A 827 19.66 10.15 -11.54
N GLN A 828 20.01 9.88 -10.29
CA GLN A 828 20.10 10.91 -9.23
C GLN A 828 21.55 11.36 -9.06
N ASN A 829 22.04 12.31 -9.87
CA ASN A 829 23.02 13.26 -9.33
C ASN A 829 23.13 14.56 -10.17
N PRO A 830 22.41 15.63 -9.80
CA PRO A 830 22.65 16.97 -10.34
C PRO A 830 23.86 17.70 -9.73
N TYR A 831 24.64 17.05 -8.84
CA TYR A 831 25.74 17.68 -8.09
C TYR A 831 27.14 17.25 -8.54
N TYR A 832 27.38 17.08 -9.84
CA TYR A 832 28.74 16.93 -10.36
C TYR A 832 29.17 18.19 -11.12
N ASP A 833 29.84 19.10 -10.42
CA ASP A 833 30.66 20.17 -11.00
C ASP A 833 32.13 19.89 -10.66
N PRO A 834 32.98 19.50 -11.63
CA PRO A 834 34.38 19.17 -11.37
C PRO A 834 35.32 20.38 -11.25
N TYR A 835 34.89 21.64 -11.37
CA TYR A 835 35.82 22.80 -11.32
C TYR A 835 35.24 24.08 -10.70
N GLY A 836 34.72 23.99 -9.46
CA GLY A 836 34.07 25.09 -8.72
C GLY A 836 34.83 26.43 -8.62
N GLN A 837 34.72 27.26 -9.66
CA GLN A 837 35.17 28.66 -9.74
C GLN A 837 34.23 29.43 -10.69
N MET A 838 33.02 29.78 -10.26
CA MET A 838 32.20 30.78 -10.94
C MET A 838 31.81 31.91 -10.00
N ASP A 839 32.17 33.13 -10.40
CA ASP A 839 31.88 34.41 -9.75
C ASP A 839 30.35 34.59 -9.50
N PRO A 840 29.92 34.98 -8.28
CA PRO A 840 28.52 35.28 -7.94
C PRO A 840 27.84 36.31 -8.86
N VAL A 841 28.60 37.23 -9.46
CA VAL A 841 28.09 38.26 -10.38
C VAL A 841 27.80 37.65 -11.76
N LEU A 842 28.68 36.78 -12.24
CA LEU A 842 28.51 36.06 -13.50
C LEU A 842 27.31 35.10 -13.44
N ARG A 843 27.11 34.42 -12.29
CA ARG A 843 25.93 33.58 -12.05
C ARG A 843 24.62 34.39 -12.05
N ARG A 844 24.64 35.63 -11.56
CA ARG A 844 23.48 36.54 -11.57
C ARG A 844 23.16 37.05 -12.98
N GLN A 845 24.19 37.29 -13.81
CA GLN A 845 24.02 37.65 -15.23
C GLN A 845 23.53 36.46 -16.09
N TYR A 846 24.02 35.23 -15.83
CA TYR A 846 23.49 34.03 -16.48
C TYR A 846 22.05 33.70 -16.06
N MET A 847 21.67 33.94 -14.80
CA MET A 847 20.28 33.79 -14.34
C MET A 847 19.34 34.90 -14.86
N ALA A 848 19.86 36.08 -15.21
CA ALA A 848 19.08 37.16 -15.82
C ALA A 848 18.89 36.98 -17.34
N GLN A 849 19.71 36.17 -18.00
CA GLN A 849 19.62 35.85 -19.44
C GLN A 849 18.93 34.51 -19.74
N ALA A 850 18.79 33.63 -18.73
CA ALA A 850 17.86 32.52 -18.83
C ALA A 850 16.43 33.07 -18.69
N TYR A 851 15.66 33.07 -19.78
CA TYR A 851 14.21 33.16 -19.68
C TYR A 851 13.78 32.19 -18.59
N TYR A 852 13.22 32.71 -17.49
CA TYR A 852 12.65 31.90 -16.43
C TYR A 852 11.54 31.07 -17.10
N ASP A 853 11.85 29.81 -17.43
CA ASP A 853 10.85 28.91 -17.98
C ASP A 853 9.94 28.53 -16.82
N PHE A 854 8.84 29.25 -16.68
CA PHE A 854 7.76 28.98 -15.72
C PHE A 854 7.03 27.69 -16.13
N THR A 855 7.74 26.57 -16.25
CA THR A 855 7.14 25.24 -16.36
C THR A 855 6.63 24.83 -15.00
N LEU A 856 5.62 25.54 -14.48
CA LEU A 856 4.84 25.09 -13.34
C LEU A 856 4.29 23.71 -13.72
N PRO A 857 4.69 22.61 -13.06
CA PRO A 857 4.17 21.31 -13.42
C PRO A 857 2.70 21.27 -12.99
N TRP A 858 1.82 21.31 -13.98
CA TRP A 858 0.40 21.16 -13.80
C TRP A 858 -0.09 19.91 -14.53
N ASN A 859 -1.10 19.27 -13.95
CA ASN A 859 -1.91 18.30 -14.65
C ASN A 859 -3.39 18.71 -14.50
N PHE A 860 -4.15 18.47 -15.56
CA PHE A 860 -5.59 18.66 -15.55
C PHE A 860 -6.22 17.52 -16.33
N GLY A 861 -6.95 16.67 -15.64
CA GLY A 861 -7.79 15.63 -16.20
C GLY A 861 -9.23 16.12 -16.30
N PHE A 862 -9.87 15.87 -17.44
CA PHE A 862 -11.33 15.89 -17.50
C PHE A 862 -11.86 14.61 -18.14
N ASN A 863 -12.98 14.15 -17.62
CA ASN A 863 -13.71 12.98 -18.08
C ASN A 863 -15.16 13.37 -18.35
N TYR A 864 -15.62 13.21 -19.58
CA TYR A 864 -17.02 13.37 -19.93
C TYR A 864 -17.64 12.01 -20.20
N ALA A 865 -18.64 11.64 -19.41
CA ALA A 865 -19.36 10.39 -19.52
C ALA A 865 -20.84 10.62 -19.86
N VAL A 866 -21.32 9.95 -20.90
CA VAL A 866 -22.72 9.94 -21.35
C VAL A 866 -23.23 8.52 -21.30
N ASN A 867 -24.29 8.30 -20.53
CA ASN A 867 -25.00 7.02 -20.49
C ASN A 867 -26.43 7.22 -20.95
N TYR A 868 -26.79 6.53 -22.03
CA TYR A 868 -28.13 6.49 -22.60
C TYR A 868 -28.66 5.06 -22.50
N SER A 869 -29.87 4.89 -21.98
CA SER A 869 -30.58 3.62 -22.00
C SER A 869 -32.08 3.83 -22.20
N ILE A 870 -32.73 2.85 -22.83
CA ILE A 870 -34.18 2.80 -22.97
C ILE A 870 -34.73 1.77 -21.98
N SER A 871 -35.70 2.17 -21.16
CA SER A 871 -36.51 1.27 -20.34
C SER A 871 -37.96 1.31 -20.79
N TYR A 872 -38.56 0.15 -21.03
CA TYR A 872 -40.01 0.03 -21.28
C TYR A 872 -40.73 -0.02 -19.95
N VAL A 873 -41.72 0.85 -19.76
CA VAL A 873 -42.49 0.94 -18.53
C VAL A 873 -43.93 0.61 -18.85
N ASN A 874 -44.52 -0.30 -18.08
CA ASN A 874 -45.93 -0.69 -18.23
C ASN A 874 -46.75 -0.11 -17.07
N ASN A 875 -46.71 1.22 -16.88
CA ASN A 875 -47.30 1.92 -15.74
C ASN A 875 -48.26 3.03 -16.23
N GLY A 876 -49.35 2.63 -16.89
CA GLY A 876 -50.48 3.51 -17.25
C GLY A 876 -50.31 4.41 -18.47
N THR A 877 -49.10 4.65 -18.97
CA THR A 877 -48.83 5.35 -20.24
C THR A 877 -48.01 4.44 -21.15
N THR A 878 -48.54 4.10 -22.32
CA THR A 878 -47.84 3.28 -23.32
C THR A 878 -46.70 4.09 -23.93
N GLY A 879 -45.44 3.70 -23.71
CA GLY A 879 -44.29 4.38 -24.30
C GLY A 879 -42.93 3.84 -23.83
N TYR A 880 -41.84 4.39 -24.37
CA TYR A 880 -40.48 4.11 -23.94
C TYR A 880 -39.94 5.28 -23.10
N ARG A 881 -39.28 4.99 -21.96
CA ARG A 881 -38.60 6.01 -21.15
C ARG A 881 -37.13 6.05 -21.53
N LYS A 882 -36.65 7.22 -21.97
CA LYS A 882 -35.24 7.49 -22.25
C LYS A 882 -34.55 7.95 -20.98
N ASN A 883 -33.61 7.16 -20.47
CA ASN A 883 -32.78 7.52 -19.33
C ASN A 883 -31.44 7.99 -19.86
N ILE A 884 -31.22 9.31 -19.80
CA ILE A 884 -29.98 9.96 -20.21
C ILE A 884 -29.32 10.54 -18.97
N THR A 885 -28.07 10.15 -18.73
CA THR A 885 -27.22 10.69 -17.66
C THR A 885 -25.95 11.23 -18.31
N GLN A 886 -25.59 12.47 -17.98
CA GLN A 886 -24.44 13.16 -18.55
C GLN A 886 -23.66 13.83 -17.42
N THR A 887 -22.41 13.43 -17.25
CA THR A 887 -21.55 13.90 -16.15
C THR A 887 -20.19 14.28 -16.68
N VAL A 888 -19.69 15.44 -16.27
CA VAL A 888 -18.32 15.89 -16.52
C VAL A 888 -17.56 15.80 -15.20
N GLY A 889 -16.63 14.87 -15.04
CA GLY A 889 -15.65 14.87 -13.95
C GLY A 889 -14.42 15.69 -14.33
N PHE A 890 -13.85 16.39 -13.37
CA PHE A 890 -12.57 17.09 -13.55
C PHE A 890 -11.70 16.89 -12.32
N ASN A 891 -10.39 16.78 -12.54
CA ASN A 891 -9.40 16.67 -11.49
C ASN A 891 -8.11 17.33 -11.96
N GLY A 892 -7.32 17.89 -11.06
CA GLY A 892 -6.06 18.49 -11.44
C GLY A 892 -5.19 18.82 -10.24
N SER A 893 -3.91 19.00 -10.52
CA SER A 893 -2.95 19.51 -9.57
C SER A 893 -2.06 20.54 -10.26
N VAL A 894 -1.85 21.69 -9.63
CA VAL A 894 -0.95 22.75 -10.08
C VAL A 894 -0.02 23.12 -8.94
N ASN A 895 1.29 23.11 -9.22
CA ASN A 895 2.25 23.72 -8.30
C ASN A 895 2.38 25.19 -8.69
N LEU A 896 1.82 26.11 -7.89
CA LEU A 896 1.94 27.55 -8.12
C LEU A 896 3.37 28.05 -7.90
N THR A 897 4.08 27.43 -6.96
CA THR A 897 5.51 27.62 -6.69
C THR A 897 6.12 26.27 -6.32
N PRO A 898 7.46 26.10 -6.29
CA PRO A 898 8.10 24.84 -5.86
C PRO A 898 7.66 24.38 -4.46
N LYS A 899 7.15 25.30 -3.63
CA LYS A 899 6.69 25.06 -2.26
C LYS A 899 5.16 25.14 -2.10
N THR A 900 4.37 25.40 -3.14
CA THR A 900 2.90 25.52 -3.02
C THR A 900 2.21 24.70 -4.08
N GLY A 901 1.55 23.63 -3.65
CA GLY A 901 0.73 22.75 -4.48
C GLY A 901 -0.76 23.00 -4.23
N ILE A 902 -1.55 23.04 -5.30
CA ILE A 902 -3.01 23.05 -5.26
C ILE A 902 -3.50 21.81 -5.99
N THR A 903 -4.40 21.07 -5.36
CA THR A 903 -5.13 19.97 -5.97
C THR A 903 -6.61 20.31 -5.96
N PHE A 904 -7.32 19.96 -7.01
CA PHE A 904 -8.75 20.17 -7.10
C PHE A 904 -9.40 18.99 -7.81
N GLN A 905 -10.60 18.64 -7.39
CA GLN A 905 -11.40 17.61 -8.03
C GLN A 905 -12.88 17.95 -7.88
N GLY A 906 -13.68 17.47 -8.82
CA GLY A 906 -15.10 17.69 -8.79
C GLY A 906 -15.78 17.10 -10.01
N GLY A 907 -17.05 17.43 -10.15
CA GLY A 907 -17.80 17.06 -11.34
C GLY A 907 -19.04 17.90 -11.49
N TYR A 908 -19.64 17.84 -12.67
CA TYR A 908 -20.83 18.58 -13.06
C TYR A 908 -21.84 17.62 -13.68
N ASP A 909 -23.04 17.58 -13.10
CA ASP A 909 -24.17 16.83 -13.65
C ASP A 909 -24.98 17.77 -14.57
N ILE A 910 -24.92 17.50 -15.88
CA ILE A 910 -25.52 18.35 -16.91
C ILE A 910 -27.05 18.34 -16.83
N LYS A 911 -27.64 17.21 -16.42
CA LYS A 911 -29.11 17.04 -16.37
C LYS A 911 -29.71 17.88 -15.25
N THR A 912 -29.09 17.85 -14.08
CA THR A 912 -29.52 18.61 -12.91
C THR A 912 -28.97 20.04 -12.89
N ARG A 913 -28.01 20.35 -13.79
CA ARG A 913 -27.29 21.63 -13.89
C ARG A 913 -26.59 22.01 -12.59
N LYS A 914 -26.11 21.02 -11.85
CA LYS A 914 -25.46 21.21 -10.53
C LYS A 914 -24.05 20.65 -10.54
N LEU A 915 -23.15 21.34 -9.83
CA LEU A 915 -21.86 20.79 -9.47
C LEU A 915 -22.06 19.69 -8.42
N THR A 916 -21.43 18.54 -8.64
CA THR A 916 -21.27 17.49 -7.64
C THR A 916 -20.23 17.92 -6.60
N THR A 917 -20.14 17.22 -5.47
CA THR A 917 -19.19 17.55 -4.40
C THR A 917 -17.78 17.72 -4.98
N SER A 918 -17.27 18.94 -4.89
CA SER A 918 -15.96 19.32 -5.39
C SER A 918 -15.09 19.70 -4.21
N SER A 919 -13.82 19.37 -4.26
CA SER A 919 -12.87 19.63 -3.18
C SER A 919 -11.61 20.28 -3.73
N VAL A 920 -11.12 21.30 -3.04
CA VAL A 920 -9.85 21.97 -3.33
C VAL A 920 -8.95 21.77 -2.12
N SER A 921 -7.74 21.26 -2.31
CA SER A 921 -6.74 21.14 -1.26
C SER A 921 -5.47 21.88 -1.64
N ILE A 922 -5.06 22.82 -0.80
CA ILE A 922 -3.88 23.66 -0.95
C ILE A 922 -2.87 23.19 0.10
N THR A 923 -1.65 22.90 -0.33
CA THR A 923 -0.54 22.53 0.55
C THR A 923 0.61 23.49 0.30
N ARG A 924 1.13 24.09 1.37
CA ARG A 924 2.29 24.98 1.33
C ARG A 924 3.39 24.51 2.26
N ASP A 925 4.57 24.38 1.71
CA ASP A 925 5.81 24.11 2.39
C ASP A 925 6.43 25.44 2.86
N LEU A 926 6.62 25.59 4.17
CA LEU A 926 7.26 26.73 4.82
C LEU A 926 8.64 26.35 5.40
N HIS A 927 9.36 25.45 4.73
CA HIS A 927 10.64 24.87 5.18
C HIS A 927 10.47 23.90 6.35
N CYS A 928 10.28 24.41 7.57
CA CYS A 928 10.16 23.62 8.80
C CYS A 928 8.69 23.40 9.21
N TRP A 929 7.80 24.23 8.70
CA TRP A 929 6.36 24.13 8.86
C TRP A 929 5.72 23.66 7.56
N GLN A 930 4.57 23.01 7.70
CA GLN A 930 3.70 22.68 6.59
C GLN A 930 2.31 23.19 6.88
N MET A 931 1.73 23.89 5.91
CA MET A 931 0.34 24.31 5.92
C MET A 931 -0.46 23.43 4.95
N SER A 932 -1.63 23.02 5.38
CA SER A 932 -2.62 22.36 4.53
C SER A 932 -3.99 22.99 4.74
N PHE A 933 -4.67 23.26 3.64
CA PHE A 933 -6.04 23.79 3.62
C PHE A 933 -6.87 22.93 2.68
N SER A 934 -7.89 22.27 3.20
CA SER A 934 -8.85 21.50 2.41
C SER A 934 -10.21 22.18 2.47
N TRP A 935 -10.89 22.29 1.34
CA TRP A 935 -12.12 23.06 1.21
C TRP A 935 -13.10 22.40 0.26
N ILE A 936 -14.34 22.23 0.73
CA ILE A 936 -15.51 21.85 -0.04
C ILE A 936 -16.40 23.09 -0.15
N PRO A 937 -16.34 23.84 -1.26
CA PRO A 937 -16.99 25.15 -1.38
C PRO A 937 -18.53 25.12 -1.45
N PHE A 938 -19.12 24.06 -1.97
CA PHE A 938 -20.54 24.02 -2.30
C PHE A 938 -21.14 22.61 -2.17
N GLY A 939 -22.46 22.53 -2.16
CA GLY A 939 -23.23 21.30 -1.97
C GLY A 939 -23.59 21.03 -0.51
N TYR A 940 -24.22 19.89 -0.25
CA TYR A 940 -24.65 19.50 1.09
C TYR A 940 -23.49 19.25 2.05
N HIS A 941 -22.29 18.98 1.52
CA HIS A 941 -21.08 18.63 2.28
C HIS A 941 -20.09 19.80 2.43
N ARG A 942 -20.54 21.06 2.35
CA ARG A 942 -19.66 22.23 2.49
C ARG A 942 -18.89 22.20 3.81
N SER A 943 -17.57 22.27 3.74
CA SER A 943 -16.67 22.15 4.90
C SER A 943 -15.32 22.75 4.55
N TRP A 944 -14.54 23.13 5.55
CA TRP A 944 -13.14 23.46 5.34
C TRP A 944 -12.30 23.01 6.54
N SER A 945 -11.05 22.69 6.30
CA SER A 945 -10.08 22.35 7.33
C SER A 945 -8.76 23.03 7.03
N PHE A 946 -8.22 23.73 8.01
CA PHE A 946 -6.91 24.33 8.00
C PHE A 946 -6.05 23.63 9.06
N ASN A 947 -4.89 23.17 8.64
CA ASN A 947 -3.87 22.60 9.52
C ASN A 947 -2.54 23.29 9.23
N ILE A 948 -1.83 23.70 10.28
CA ILE A 948 -0.44 24.13 10.21
C ILE A 948 0.35 23.40 11.30
N GLY A 949 1.45 22.76 10.95
CA GLY A 949 2.25 22.00 11.90
C GLY A 949 3.71 21.88 11.50
N VAL A 950 4.56 21.52 12.46
CA VAL A 950 5.99 21.25 12.22
C VAL A 950 6.13 19.95 11.42
N LYS A 951 6.97 19.95 10.40
CA LYS A 951 7.21 18.77 9.53
C LYS A 951 7.94 17.63 10.25
N ALA A 952 8.81 17.97 11.19
CA ALA A 952 9.61 16.98 11.90
C ALA A 952 8.72 16.08 12.77
N ALA A 953 8.89 14.77 12.64
CA ALA A 953 8.10 13.79 13.38
C ALA A 953 8.27 13.92 14.91
N SER A 954 9.44 14.41 15.36
CA SER A 954 9.73 14.64 16.78
C SER A 954 8.92 15.78 17.41
N LEU A 955 8.35 16.68 16.61
CA LEU A 955 7.55 17.83 17.05
C LEU A 955 6.19 17.89 16.35
N SER A 956 5.68 16.76 15.83
CA SER A 956 4.41 16.71 15.09
C SER A 956 3.19 17.16 15.90
N ASP A 957 3.30 17.12 17.23
CA ASP A 957 2.25 17.57 18.15
C ASP A 957 2.16 19.10 18.22
N LEU A 958 3.19 19.83 17.78
CA LEU A 958 3.12 21.28 17.61
C LEU A 958 2.39 21.61 16.31
N LYS A 959 1.06 21.58 16.39
CA LYS A 959 0.16 21.88 15.28
C LYS A 959 -1.02 22.73 15.74
N TYR A 960 -1.56 23.49 14.81
CA TYR A 960 -2.82 24.19 14.95
C TYR A 960 -3.79 23.66 13.89
N ASP A 961 -4.87 23.06 14.38
CA ASP A 961 -5.96 22.51 13.58
C ASP A 961 -7.20 23.37 13.78
N LYS A 962 -7.79 23.87 12.69
CA LYS A 962 -9.11 24.50 12.70
C LYS A 962 -9.92 23.97 11.55
N SER A 963 -11.09 23.41 11.83
CA SER A 963 -11.99 22.90 10.81
C SER A 963 -13.42 23.33 11.07
N GLN A 964 -14.16 23.60 10.00
CA GLN A 964 -15.61 23.69 10.01
C GLN A 964 -16.16 22.44 9.31
N SER A 965 -16.98 21.68 10.04
CA SER A 965 -17.57 20.44 9.59
C SER A 965 -18.74 20.68 8.63
N MET A 966 -19.09 19.67 7.83
CA MET A 966 -20.35 19.67 7.08
C MET A 966 -21.56 19.87 8.01
N TYR A 967 -21.52 19.27 9.20
CA TYR A 967 -22.62 19.33 10.15
C TYR A 967 -22.89 20.76 10.64
N ASP A 968 -21.92 21.67 10.49
CA ASP A 968 -22.03 23.09 10.81
C ASP A 968 -22.82 23.89 9.78
N ASN A 969 -23.16 23.25 8.67
CA ASN A 969 -23.76 23.86 7.50
C ASN A 969 -25.10 23.21 7.10
N MET A 970 -25.55 22.23 7.87
CA MET A 970 -26.81 21.47 7.66
C MET A 970 -28.05 22.13 8.28
N TYR A 971 -27.89 23.25 8.97
CA TYR A 971 -28.98 24.05 9.54
C TYR A 971 -28.82 25.51 9.16
#